data_AF-A0A2N5ZC45-F1
#
_entry.id   AF-A0A2N5ZC45-F1
#
_cell.length_a   1.000
_cell.length_b   1.000
_cell.length_c   1.000
_cell.angle_alpha   90.00
_cell.angle_beta   90.00
_cell.angle_gamma   90.00
#
_symmetry.space_group_name_H-M   'P 1'
#
loop_
_entity.id
_entity.type
_entity.pdbx_description
1 polymer ?
#
loop_
_entity_poly.entity_id
_entity_poly.type
_entity_poly.pdbx_seq_one_letter_code
_entity_poly.pdbx_strand_id
1 'polypeptide(L)'
;MSIDPVDKKVAFKGERDKMNANDFTTFLREGFGLKVPNVLPDIYYIDSARVLFAPNGGSVGEVEIEKGLALKGMMHIGDAMQGPVDFRFDMENEITLHMDLQYDFRKFVMNEVRKIKPIAPVVNEILKTFQVRKLYVDLYGNKEDKSLSGMAKCDFELFGHAHHIEFEAALDADVIVQKLVNEIKKLAAPQVLAAAKAVADNVKKIAGPAVSASINVAQQGINKLGHYGEVVAEYRHHITHSNCFGECVPNRANQLTGPVLASTNQAVAEFYTRVHDQLLPVVGMTPEQTMDLRYQAVGDDWKRLMNDLDNKWRSIINDQHYHGYDKDPNDVRALGDEYRRLVNEKYQEHINYRRALWKRLLTHGDGKHQIQNRWKPEKYIHQNFGPLECNTIKQEWLTAQWEFIPFEGYFKIKNVDKGTYLHMEKGKIESGEIADGWHSAQWQLEKVPGTQFVRIKNRWKQTYLNIESGPLKCTEIGEGAHSSHWDLAPMLDNVDWHSTGDWNPAEKNTYVRIKNRYKQGYIHIEQGPVKSTAVTPGMHSAQWVFEPCIDPSYFRIKNRWKGTYLHVEHGKLEASPISHTAHSAMWDVQRVPGTPYVKIRNKWKHDWYIHHEFGELECATIQQGWHSAQWELDYNINPEPITVVYDQAAGCGTFYEKGIELKKHCGWSKNWHSVVVLGTMSNSFSDYKVLFYDQSNGVGSIYRVDGQGNMHLLKDHSGWAKTWSKITAEDGRIRFELANGYGEIYNCDDAGNISLHSKIEPKPDRRPKPTPQPKPKPKKNLNGGF
;
A
#
# COMPACT_ATOMS: atom_id res chain seq x y z
N MET A 1 -35.80 -0.90 57.07
CA MET A 1 -36.93 -1.62 56.44
C MET A 1 -38.17 -1.29 57.22
N SER A 2 -39.20 -0.75 56.57
CA SER A 2 -40.49 -0.41 57.19
C SER A 2 -41.61 -1.11 56.42
N ILE A 3 -42.55 -1.70 57.16
CA ILE A 3 -43.71 -2.42 56.62
C ILE A 3 -44.95 -1.74 57.19
N ASP A 4 -45.85 -1.29 56.32
CA ASP A 4 -47.09 -0.63 56.73
C ASP A 4 -48.31 -1.45 56.24
N PRO A 5 -49.07 -2.08 57.15
CA PRO A 5 -50.28 -2.81 56.81
C PRO A 5 -51.51 -1.89 56.89
N VAL A 6 -51.57 -0.84 56.07
CA VAL A 6 -52.76 0.02 56.00
C VAL A 6 -53.69 -0.50 54.88
N ASP A 7 -54.96 -0.70 55.22
CA ASP A 7 -56.05 -1.10 54.29
C ASP A 7 -55.91 -2.43 53.54
N LYS A 8 -55.45 -3.50 54.22
CA LYS A 8 -55.29 -4.86 53.63
C LYS A 8 -54.34 -4.90 52.42
N LYS A 9 -53.52 -3.86 52.23
CA LYS A 9 -52.47 -3.79 51.20
C LYS A 9 -51.13 -3.73 51.91
N VAL A 10 -50.26 -4.70 51.63
CA VAL A 10 -48.90 -4.73 52.19
C VAL A 10 -48.00 -3.87 51.29
N ALA A 11 -47.44 -2.80 51.83
CA ALA A 11 -46.42 -2.00 51.14
C ALA A 11 -45.06 -2.10 51.86
N PHE A 12 -43.99 -2.15 51.07
CA PHE A 12 -42.63 -2.36 51.54
C PHE A 12 -41.70 -1.25 51.05
N LYS A 13 -40.88 -0.74 51.98
CA LYS A 13 -39.77 0.17 51.69
C LYS A 13 -38.46 -0.36 52.29
N GLY A 14 -37.50 -0.64 51.40
CA GLY A 14 -36.13 -0.99 51.73
C GLY A 14 -35.17 0.08 51.23
N GLU A 15 -34.18 0.46 52.04
CA GLU A 15 -33.15 1.43 51.67
C GLU A 15 -31.77 0.84 51.96
N ARG A 16 -30.81 1.15 51.09
CA ARG A 16 -29.41 0.79 51.25
C ARG A 16 -28.54 1.91 50.69
N ASP A 17 -27.51 2.29 51.44
CA ASP A 17 -26.62 3.40 51.02
C ASP A 17 -25.91 3.11 49.70
N LYS A 18 -25.51 1.86 49.48
CA LYS A 18 -24.80 1.41 48.27
C LYS A 18 -25.18 -0.01 47.90
N MET A 19 -25.62 -0.22 46.65
CA MET A 19 -25.94 -1.53 46.08
C MET A 19 -25.03 -1.80 44.89
N ASN A 20 -24.38 -2.96 44.83
CA ASN A 20 -23.61 -3.36 43.65
C ASN A 20 -24.59 -3.64 42.49
N ALA A 21 -24.30 -3.20 41.27
CA ALA A 21 -25.13 -3.48 40.11
C ALA A 21 -25.15 -4.96 39.73
N ASN A 22 -24.14 -5.75 40.10
CA ASN A 22 -24.22 -7.22 40.03
C ASN A 22 -25.29 -7.75 40.98
N ASP A 23 -25.44 -7.19 42.18
CA ASP A 23 -26.55 -7.57 43.06
C ASP A 23 -27.89 -7.18 42.43
N PHE A 24 -27.93 -6.07 41.67
CA PHE A 24 -29.15 -5.63 40.98
C PHE A 24 -29.50 -6.52 39.79
N THR A 25 -28.55 -6.84 38.90
CA THR A 25 -28.77 -7.74 37.77
C THR A 25 -29.06 -9.17 38.26
N THR A 26 -28.37 -9.64 39.30
CA THR A 26 -28.69 -10.89 39.98
C THR A 26 -30.09 -10.85 40.57
N PHE A 27 -30.50 -9.77 41.23
CA PHE A 27 -31.86 -9.60 41.74
C PHE A 27 -32.92 -9.66 40.62
N LEU A 28 -32.68 -9.02 39.48
CA LEU A 28 -33.59 -9.11 38.33
C LEU A 28 -33.66 -10.52 37.73
N ARG A 29 -32.50 -11.18 37.58
CA ARG A 29 -32.39 -12.52 36.98
C ARG A 29 -32.91 -13.62 37.90
N GLU A 30 -32.45 -13.67 39.15
CA GLU A 30 -32.75 -14.72 40.10
C GLU A 30 -34.04 -14.43 40.89
N GLY A 31 -34.28 -13.17 41.26
CA GLY A 31 -35.46 -12.78 42.02
C GLY A 31 -36.75 -12.80 41.19
N PHE A 32 -36.70 -12.32 39.94
CA PHE A 32 -37.87 -12.24 39.06
C PHE A 32 -37.83 -13.19 37.85
N GLY A 33 -36.72 -13.90 37.63
CA GLY A 33 -36.59 -14.80 36.48
C GLY A 33 -36.46 -14.08 35.14
N LEU A 34 -36.05 -12.81 35.13
CA LEU A 34 -35.97 -12.00 33.91
C LEU A 34 -34.70 -12.31 33.12
N LYS A 35 -34.82 -12.49 31.80
CA LYS A 35 -33.67 -12.54 30.89
C LYS A 35 -33.23 -11.11 30.58
N VAL A 36 -32.36 -10.57 31.44
CA VAL A 36 -31.78 -9.23 31.29
C VAL A 36 -30.77 -9.23 30.13
N PRO A 37 -30.85 -8.29 29.17
CA PRO A 37 -29.93 -8.20 28.05
C PRO A 37 -28.58 -7.64 28.50
N ASN A 38 -27.52 -7.89 27.72
CA ASN A 38 -26.16 -7.39 27.99
C ASN A 38 -26.01 -5.90 27.63
N VAL A 39 -27.00 -5.08 27.99
CA VAL A 39 -26.97 -3.61 27.82
C VAL A 39 -26.36 -2.93 29.05
N LEU A 40 -26.36 -3.61 30.19
CA LEU A 40 -25.80 -3.15 31.47
C LEU A 40 -24.42 -3.79 31.70
N PRO A 41 -23.32 -3.02 31.75
CA PRO A 41 -22.00 -3.56 32.09
C PRO A 41 -21.87 -4.10 33.52
N ASP A 42 -20.86 -4.97 33.71
CA ASP A 42 -20.68 -5.80 34.91
C ASP A 42 -20.08 -5.08 36.15
N ILE A 43 -19.90 -3.74 36.11
CA ILE A 43 -19.04 -3.01 37.09
C ILE A 43 -19.61 -1.69 37.63
N TYR A 44 -20.84 -1.66 38.12
CA TYR A 44 -21.47 -0.43 38.66
C TYR A 44 -21.95 -0.54 40.10
N TYR A 45 -22.30 0.59 40.69
CA TYR A 45 -23.04 0.65 41.95
C TYR A 45 -24.17 1.69 41.87
N ILE A 46 -25.20 1.48 42.69
CA ILE A 46 -26.33 2.39 42.88
C ILE A 46 -26.21 2.98 44.29
N ASP A 47 -26.01 4.29 44.37
CA ASP A 47 -26.04 5.03 45.64
C ASP A 47 -27.48 5.37 46.02
N SER A 48 -27.74 5.37 47.34
CA SER A 48 -29.07 5.62 47.92
C SER A 48 -30.17 4.77 47.30
N ALA A 49 -29.90 3.48 47.11
CA ALA A 49 -30.81 2.54 46.48
C ALA A 49 -32.06 2.35 47.35
N ARG A 50 -33.25 2.57 46.75
CA ARG A 50 -34.56 2.41 47.38
C ARG A 50 -35.39 1.38 46.62
N VAL A 51 -35.77 0.32 47.31
CA VAL A 51 -36.71 -0.69 46.81
C VAL A 51 -38.09 -0.39 47.38
N LEU A 52 -39.05 -0.15 46.49
CA LEU A 52 -40.44 0.10 46.81
C LEU A 52 -41.28 -1.04 46.25
N PHE A 53 -42.19 -1.61 47.02
CA PHE A 53 -43.09 -2.65 46.53
C PHE A 53 -44.49 -2.49 47.11
N ALA A 54 -45.50 -2.46 46.26
CA ALA A 54 -46.90 -2.45 46.66
C ALA A 54 -47.74 -3.26 45.64
N PRO A 55 -48.26 -4.46 45.97
CA PRO A 55 -49.00 -5.31 45.04
C PRO A 55 -50.23 -4.65 44.41
N ASN A 56 -50.86 -3.71 45.11
CA ASN A 56 -52.10 -3.04 44.72
C ASN A 56 -52.00 -1.49 44.82
N GLY A 57 -50.78 -0.96 44.86
CA GLY A 57 -50.49 0.44 45.22
C GLY A 57 -50.78 0.76 46.70
N GLY A 58 -50.19 1.81 47.25
CA GLY A 58 -50.40 2.23 48.64
C GLY A 58 -49.43 3.31 49.10
N SER A 59 -49.29 3.52 50.41
CA SER A 59 -48.31 4.44 50.98
C SER A 59 -47.58 3.83 52.17
N VAL A 60 -46.37 4.32 52.45
CA VAL A 60 -45.60 4.02 53.65
C VAL A 60 -45.13 5.34 54.24
N GLY A 61 -45.76 5.78 55.34
CA GLY A 61 -45.61 7.17 55.81
C GLY A 61 -46.17 8.17 54.79
N GLU A 62 -45.40 9.22 54.46
CA GLU A 62 -45.76 10.23 53.44
C GLU A 62 -45.43 9.79 52.00
N VAL A 63 -44.82 8.61 51.80
CA VAL A 63 -44.38 8.16 50.49
C VAL A 63 -45.48 7.33 49.83
N GLU A 64 -46.08 7.85 48.76
CA GLU A 64 -46.93 7.05 47.86
C GLU A 64 -46.09 6.08 47.03
N ILE A 65 -46.58 4.85 46.90
CA ILE A 65 -45.98 3.75 46.17
C ILE A 65 -46.99 3.26 45.14
N GLU A 66 -46.65 3.43 43.87
CA GLU A 66 -47.42 2.90 42.74
C GLU A 66 -47.51 1.37 42.80
N LYS A 67 -48.48 0.81 42.09
CA LYS A 67 -48.64 -0.65 41.99
C LYS A 67 -47.40 -1.29 41.36
N GLY A 68 -46.92 -2.38 41.96
CA GLY A 68 -45.77 -3.15 41.49
C GLY A 68 -44.53 -2.96 42.33
N LEU A 69 -43.36 -3.16 41.72
CA LEU A 69 -42.04 -2.98 42.29
C LEU A 69 -41.35 -1.79 41.62
N ALA A 70 -40.68 -0.94 42.38
CA ALA A 70 -39.75 0.04 41.85
C ALA A 70 -38.39 -0.03 42.55
N LEU A 71 -37.30 0.13 41.78
CA LEU A 71 -35.97 0.42 42.30
C LEU A 71 -35.55 1.80 41.82
N LYS A 72 -35.24 2.68 42.77
CA LYS A 72 -34.75 4.04 42.50
C LYS A 72 -33.39 4.26 43.14
N GLY A 73 -32.54 5.07 42.51
CA GLY A 73 -31.25 5.46 43.08
C GLY A 73 -30.40 6.26 42.10
N MET A 74 -29.16 6.56 42.48
CA MET A 74 -28.17 7.18 41.60
C MET A 74 -27.19 6.12 41.12
N MET A 75 -27.26 5.77 39.84
CA MET A 75 -26.36 4.79 39.24
C MET A 75 -25.02 5.47 38.90
N HIS A 76 -23.91 4.81 39.23
CA HIS A 76 -22.55 5.23 38.89
C HIS A 76 -21.90 4.23 37.93
N ILE A 77 -21.50 4.72 36.77
CA ILE A 77 -20.95 3.97 35.65
C ILE A 77 -19.47 4.35 35.42
N GLY A 78 -18.57 3.54 35.98
CA GLY A 78 -17.13 3.85 36.03
C GLY A 78 -16.85 5.14 36.82
N ASP A 79 -15.73 5.80 36.53
CA ASP A 79 -15.37 7.12 37.11
C ASP A 79 -16.06 8.30 36.40
N ALA A 80 -16.87 7.96 35.39
CA ALA A 80 -17.31 8.88 34.36
C ALA A 80 -18.79 9.23 34.52
N MET A 81 -19.68 8.27 34.24
CA MET A 81 -21.10 8.55 34.09
C MET A 81 -21.86 8.37 35.40
N GLN A 82 -22.81 9.25 35.68
CA GLN A 82 -23.76 9.05 36.78
C GLN A 82 -25.16 9.48 36.38
N GLY A 83 -26.20 8.86 36.92
CA GLY A 83 -27.55 9.24 36.55
C GLY A 83 -28.64 8.59 37.40
N PRO A 84 -29.79 9.24 37.56
CA PRO A 84 -30.93 8.62 38.21
C PRO A 84 -31.37 7.36 37.44
N VAL A 85 -31.56 6.28 38.19
CA VAL A 85 -32.21 5.06 37.70
C VAL A 85 -33.62 4.97 38.30
N ASP A 86 -34.61 4.69 37.45
CA ASP A 86 -35.99 4.35 37.83
C ASP A 86 -36.37 3.05 37.13
N PHE A 87 -36.23 1.94 37.85
CA PHE A 87 -36.73 0.64 37.42
C PHE A 87 -38.16 0.45 37.93
N ARG A 88 -39.09 0.05 37.06
CA ARG A 88 -40.47 -0.27 37.40
C ARG A 88 -40.90 -1.61 36.83
N PHE A 89 -41.58 -2.38 37.66
CA PHE A 89 -42.12 -3.68 37.30
C PHE A 89 -43.55 -3.79 37.84
N ASP A 90 -44.51 -3.62 36.93
CA ASP A 90 -45.91 -3.92 37.20
C ASP A 90 -46.17 -5.41 36.90
N MET A 91 -46.61 -6.14 37.93
CA MET A 91 -46.91 -7.57 37.85
C MET A 91 -48.06 -7.89 36.88
N GLU A 92 -48.83 -6.89 36.45
CA GLU A 92 -49.98 -7.07 35.55
C GLU A 92 -49.76 -6.62 34.11
N ASN A 93 -49.13 -5.47 33.82
CA ASN A 93 -49.14 -4.87 32.46
C ASN A 93 -47.79 -4.43 31.87
N GLU A 94 -46.78 -4.00 32.63
CA GLU A 94 -45.59 -3.35 32.04
C GLU A 94 -44.28 -3.61 32.82
N ILE A 95 -43.18 -3.92 32.11
CA ILE A 95 -41.82 -3.96 32.69
C ILE A 95 -41.01 -2.87 32.00
N THR A 96 -40.57 -1.85 32.76
CA THR A 96 -39.78 -0.74 32.24
C THR A 96 -38.55 -0.46 33.09
N LEU A 97 -37.40 -0.29 32.45
CA LEU A 97 -36.22 0.30 33.08
C LEU A 97 -35.91 1.60 32.35
N HIS A 98 -35.99 2.73 33.05
CA HIS A 98 -35.52 4.01 32.54
C HIS A 98 -34.25 4.43 33.30
N MET A 99 -33.20 4.75 32.56
CA MET A 99 -31.97 5.31 33.11
C MET A 99 -31.68 6.60 32.35
N ASP A 100 -31.57 7.72 33.06
CA ASP A 100 -31.18 9.01 32.49
C ASP A 100 -29.76 9.33 32.97
N LEU A 101 -28.78 9.24 32.08
CA LEU A 101 -27.36 9.33 32.40
C LEU A 101 -26.87 10.75 32.17
N GLN A 102 -26.41 11.39 33.25
CA GLN A 102 -25.76 12.70 33.19
C GLN A 102 -24.25 12.52 33.04
N TYR A 103 -23.69 13.10 31.98
CA TYR A 103 -22.23 13.12 31.79
C TYR A 103 -21.77 14.29 30.93
N ASP A 104 -20.55 14.79 31.18
CA ASP A 104 -19.86 15.72 30.28
C ASP A 104 -19.19 14.95 29.12
N PHE A 105 -20.01 14.24 28.32
CA PHE A 105 -19.55 13.55 27.09
C PHE A 105 -18.92 14.52 26.11
N ARG A 106 -19.36 15.78 26.16
CA ARG A 106 -18.91 16.83 25.24
C ARG A 106 -17.39 16.94 25.26
N LYS A 107 -16.73 16.94 26.42
CA LYS A 107 -15.27 17.04 26.46
C LYS A 107 -14.57 15.88 25.74
N PHE A 108 -15.03 14.65 25.96
CA PHE A 108 -14.44 13.44 25.38
C PHE A 108 -14.71 13.33 23.88
N VAL A 109 -15.97 13.51 23.48
CA VAL A 109 -16.38 13.57 22.07
C VAL A 109 -15.57 14.64 21.34
N MET A 110 -15.42 15.83 21.93
CA MET A 110 -14.67 16.92 21.29
C MET A 110 -13.17 16.66 21.19
N ASN A 111 -12.58 15.95 22.14
CA ASN A 111 -11.18 15.54 22.04
C ASN A 111 -10.95 14.56 20.89
N GLU A 112 -11.86 13.62 20.67
CA GLU A 112 -11.80 12.71 19.52
C GLU A 112 -12.12 13.41 18.20
N VAL A 113 -13.11 14.31 18.19
CA VAL A 113 -13.46 15.12 17.02
C VAL A 113 -12.25 15.91 16.53
N ARG A 114 -11.51 16.59 17.41
CA ARG A 114 -10.32 17.37 17.04
C ARG A 114 -9.22 16.56 16.35
N LYS A 115 -9.16 15.24 16.55
CA LYS A 115 -8.16 14.35 15.91
C LYS A 115 -8.49 14.03 14.45
N ILE A 116 -9.73 14.30 14.01
CA ILE A 116 -10.20 13.95 12.67
C ILE A 116 -9.76 15.05 11.69
N LYS A 117 -8.70 14.78 10.94
CA LYS A 117 -8.13 15.76 10.01
C LYS A 117 -9.14 16.33 8.99
N PRO A 118 -10.00 15.53 8.33
CA PRO A 118 -10.93 16.05 7.33
C PRO A 118 -11.92 17.11 7.85
N ILE A 119 -12.29 17.06 9.13
CA ILE A 119 -13.26 18.02 9.69
C ILE A 119 -12.61 19.30 10.20
N ALA A 120 -11.28 19.41 10.20
CA ALA A 120 -10.56 20.58 10.69
C ALA A 120 -11.13 21.93 10.20
N PRO A 121 -11.57 22.09 8.92
CA PRO A 121 -12.17 23.33 8.44
C PRO A 121 -13.46 23.74 9.18
N VAL A 122 -14.21 22.78 9.73
CA VAL A 122 -15.52 22.99 10.38
C VAL A 122 -15.51 22.66 11.88
N VAL A 123 -14.36 22.23 12.44
CA VAL A 123 -14.23 21.85 13.86
C VAL A 123 -14.72 22.96 14.79
N ASN A 124 -14.41 24.22 14.51
CA ASN A 124 -14.84 25.33 15.36
C ASN A 124 -16.36 25.51 15.37
N GLU A 125 -17.04 25.21 14.28
CA GLU A 125 -18.49 25.28 14.18
C GLU A 125 -19.17 24.10 14.89
N ILE A 126 -18.60 22.89 14.75
CA ILE A 126 -19.00 21.70 15.52
C ILE A 126 -18.86 21.99 17.03
N LEU A 127 -17.71 22.53 17.47
CA LEU A 127 -17.45 22.85 18.87
C LEU A 127 -18.49 23.84 19.41
N LYS A 128 -18.91 24.83 18.63
CA LYS A 128 -19.90 25.83 19.04
C LYS A 128 -21.32 25.26 19.14
N THR A 129 -21.71 24.39 18.22
CA THR A 129 -23.11 23.97 18.04
C THR A 129 -23.44 22.64 18.68
N PHE A 130 -22.46 21.79 18.97
CA PHE A 130 -22.72 20.45 19.50
C PHE A 130 -23.18 20.47 20.96
N GLN A 131 -24.32 19.88 21.29
CA GLN A 131 -24.77 19.72 22.67
C GLN A 131 -25.42 18.35 22.86
N VAL A 132 -24.95 17.56 23.83
CA VAL A 132 -25.68 16.35 24.24
C VAL A 132 -26.88 16.81 25.07
N ARG A 133 -28.08 16.43 24.64
CA ARG A 133 -29.36 16.80 25.29
C ARG A 133 -29.80 15.74 26.27
N LYS A 134 -29.73 14.46 25.87
CA LYS A 134 -30.16 13.33 26.69
C LYS A 134 -29.37 12.08 26.34
N LEU A 135 -28.95 11.29 27.33
CA LEU A 135 -28.43 9.94 27.13
C LEU A 135 -29.20 9.01 28.06
N TYR A 136 -29.91 8.05 27.49
CA TYR A 136 -30.83 7.24 28.28
C TYR A 136 -30.97 5.82 27.75
N VAL A 137 -31.47 4.92 28.58
CA VAL A 137 -31.80 3.55 28.18
C VAL A 137 -33.24 3.27 28.56
N ASP A 138 -34.00 2.73 27.61
CA ASP A 138 -35.32 2.16 27.88
C ASP A 138 -35.26 0.66 27.62
N LEU A 139 -35.52 -0.16 28.63
CA LEU A 139 -35.75 -1.60 28.44
C LEU A 139 -37.23 -1.91 28.65
N TYR A 140 -37.80 -2.70 27.74
CA TYR A 140 -39.18 -3.19 27.78
C TYR A 140 -39.19 -4.70 27.90
N GLY A 141 -40.07 -5.23 28.76
CA GLY A 141 -40.16 -6.67 29.00
C GLY A 141 -41.25 -7.38 28.21
N ASN A 142 -40.93 -8.57 27.70
CA ASN A 142 -41.89 -9.55 27.20
C ASN A 142 -42.21 -10.56 28.32
N LYS A 143 -43.50 -10.76 28.57
CA LYS A 143 -43.99 -11.60 29.69
C LYS A 143 -43.98 -13.08 29.39
N GLU A 144 -44.16 -13.48 28.13
CA GLU A 144 -44.25 -14.90 27.77
C GLU A 144 -42.88 -15.58 27.92
N ASP A 145 -41.82 -14.90 27.51
CA ASP A 145 -40.46 -15.43 27.56
C ASP A 145 -39.59 -14.82 28.66
N LYS A 146 -40.16 -13.89 29.45
CA LYS A 146 -39.54 -13.11 30.53
C LYS A 146 -38.30 -12.34 30.08
N SER A 147 -38.19 -11.97 28.80
CA SER A 147 -37.04 -11.22 28.29
C SER A 147 -37.21 -9.71 28.47
N LEU A 148 -36.11 -9.01 28.72
CA LEU A 148 -36.02 -7.56 28.61
C LEU A 148 -35.28 -7.22 27.31
N SER A 149 -35.77 -6.23 26.57
CA SER A 149 -35.15 -5.77 25.32
C SER A 149 -35.20 -4.25 25.23
N GLY A 150 -34.16 -3.66 24.66
CA GLY A 150 -34.05 -2.22 24.51
C GLY A 150 -32.64 -1.82 24.13
N MET A 151 -32.49 -0.57 23.72
CA MET A 151 -31.22 0.02 23.31
C MET A 151 -30.95 1.26 24.16
N ALA A 152 -29.67 1.57 24.35
CA ALA A 152 -29.33 2.91 24.80
C ALA A 152 -29.63 3.91 23.66
N LYS A 153 -29.91 5.15 24.02
CA LYS A 153 -30.33 6.22 23.11
C LYS A 153 -29.66 7.52 23.50
N CYS A 154 -29.25 8.32 22.51
CA CYS A 154 -28.68 9.65 22.74
C CYS A 154 -29.36 10.69 21.84
N ASP A 155 -29.88 11.72 22.48
CA ASP A 155 -30.35 12.95 21.83
C ASP A 155 -29.25 14.00 21.91
N PHE A 156 -28.93 14.63 20.79
CA PHE A 156 -27.97 15.73 20.74
C PHE A 156 -28.36 16.77 19.70
N GLU A 157 -27.79 17.96 19.81
CA GLU A 157 -27.90 19.02 18.84
C GLU A 157 -26.56 19.21 18.13
N LEU A 158 -26.58 19.47 16.83
CA LEU A 158 -25.41 19.82 16.03
C LEU A 158 -25.85 20.71 14.85
N PHE A 159 -25.08 21.75 14.55
CA PHE A 159 -25.42 22.74 13.51
C PHE A 159 -26.84 23.34 13.63
N GLY A 160 -27.36 23.44 14.86
CA GLY A 160 -28.72 23.96 15.13
C GLY A 160 -29.86 22.95 14.87
N HIS A 161 -29.54 21.67 14.65
CA HIS A 161 -30.52 20.61 14.42
C HIS A 161 -30.43 19.54 15.51
N ALA A 162 -31.59 19.04 15.94
CA ALA A 162 -31.68 17.92 16.88
C ALA A 162 -31.50 16.57 16.16
N HIS A 163 -30.80 15.65 16.79
CA HIS A 163 -30.45 14.33 16.28
C HIS A 163 -30.68 13.27 17.38
N HIS A 164 -31.09 12.08 16.95
CA HIS A 164 -31.34 10.92 17.79
C HIS A 164 -30.54 9.72 17.28
N ILE A 165 -29.84 9.01 18.17
CA ILE A 165 -29.09 7.79 17.83
C ILE A 165 -29.34 6.68 18.86
N GLU A 166 -29.31 5.43 18.39
CA GLU A 166 -29.50 4.23 19.21
C GLU A 166 -28.23 3.36 19.25
N PHE A 167 -28.00 2.69 20.38
CA PHE A 167 -26.83 1.83 20.61
C PHE A 167 -27.27 0.39 20.91
N GLU A 168 -26.89 -0.55 20.05
CA GLU A 168 -27.16 -1.99 20.23
C GLU A 168 -26.29 -2.67 21.32
N ALA A 169 -25.30 -1.96 21.87
CA ALA A 169 -24.29 -2.51 22.77
C ALA A 169 -24.48 -2.05 24.22
N ALA A 170 -23.75 -2.69 25.14
CA ALA A 170 -23.66 -2.30 26.54
C ALA A 170 -23.31 -0.81 26.71
N LEU A 171 -23.74 -0.19 27.83
CA LEU A 171 -23.44 1.18 28.25
C LEU A 171 -21.93 1.42 28.49
N ASP A 172 -21.14 1.31 27.42
CA ASP A 172 -19.71 1.52 27.39
C ASP A 172 -19.41 2.94 26.89
N ALA A 173 -18.68 3.71 27.70
CA ALA A 173 -18.38 5.11 27.42
C ALA A 173 -17.60 5.30 26.12
N ASP A 174 -16.63 4.43 25.83
CA ASP A 174 -15.77 4.55 24.65
C ASP A 174 -16.55 4.19 23.39
N VAL A 175 -17.40 3.17 23.46
CA VAL A 175 -18.29 2.78 22.35
C VAL A 175 -19.29 3.91 22.03
N ILE A 176 -19.88 4.52 23.06
CA ILE A 176 -20.80 5.66 22.90
C ILE A 176 -20.09 6.85 22.26
N VAL A 177 -18.89 7.21 22.76
CA VAL A 177 -18.08 8.30 22.20
C VAL A 177 -17.74 8.01 20.73
N GLN A 178 -17.30 6.81 20.38
CA GLN A 178 -16.95 6.45 19.00
C GLN A 178 -18.16 6.54 18.06
N LYS A 179 -19.34 6.06 18.49
CA LYS A 179 -20.58 6.15 17.69
C LYS A 179 -21.01 7.60 17.49
N LEU A 180 -20.99 8.43 18.53
CA LEU A 180 -21.26 9.86 18.43
C LEU A 180 -20.28 10.55 17.48
N VAL A 181 -18.99 10.26 17.59
CA VAL A 181 -17.96 10.79 16.69
C VAL A 181 -18.23 10.40 15.23
N ASN A 182 -18.65 9.16 14.98
CA ASN A 182 -18.98 8.71 13.62
C ASN A 182 -20.23 9.39 13.07
N GLU A 183 -21.26 9.62 13.88
CA GLU A 183 -22.44 10.37 13.44
C GLU A 183 -22.10 11.84 13.19
N ILE A 184 -21.30 12.48 14.05
CA ILE A 184 -20.80 13.84 13.82
C ILE A 184 -20.03 13.93 12.51
N LYS A 185 -19.14 12.97 12.21
CA LYS A 185 -18.43 12.91 10.91
C LYS A 185 -19.41 12.89 9.74
N LYS A 186 -20.43 12.04 9.81
CA LYS A 186 -21.46 11.90 8.77
C LYS A 186 -22.25 13.20 8.59
N LEU A 187 -22.67 13.83 9.68
CA LEU A 187 -23.43 15.08 9.68
C LEU A 187 -22.58 16.28 9.22
N ALA A 188 -21.27 16.29 9.48
CA ALA A 188 -20.34 17.34 9.07
C ALA A 188 -19.85 17.22 7.62
N ALA A 189 -20.03 16.05 6.99
CA ALA A 189 -19.51 15.77 5.64
C ALA A 189 -19.94 16.81 4.58
N PRO A 190 -21.21 17.27 4.54
CA PRO A 190 -21.63 18.29 3.57
C PRO A 190 -20.93 19.64 3.77
N GLN A 191 -20.75 20.09 5.02
CA GLN A 191 -20.09 21.36 5.33
C GLN A 191 -18.59 21.30 5.02
N VAL A 192 -17.94 20.16 5.32
CA VAL A 192 -16.55 19.90 4.92
C VAL A 192 -16.38 19.99 3.41
N LEU A 193 -17.26 19.33 2.65
CA LEU A 193 -17.23 19.37 1.20
C LEU A 193 -17.40 20.79 0.66
N ALA A 194 -18.32 21.57 1.23
CA ALA A 194 -18.53 22.97 0.84
C ALA A 194 -17.28 23.84 1.11
N ALA A 195 -16.68 23.70 2.30
CA ALA A 195 -15.45 24.39 2.65
C ALA A 195 -14.28 24.01 1.71
N ALA A 196 -14.11 22.73 1.42
CA ALA A 196 -13.07 22.24 0.54
C ALA A 196 -13.25 22.74 -0.91
N LYS A 197 -14.49 22.79 -1.42
CA LYS A 197 -14.81 23.38 -2.73
C LYS A 197 -14.45 24.86 -2.80
N ALA A 198 -14.77 25.64 -1.77
CA ALA A 198 -14.42 27.07 -1.73
C ALA A 198 -12.90 27.30 -1.80
N VAL A 199 -12.11 26.45 -1.15
CA VAL A 199 -10.64 26.48 -1.27
C VAL A 199 -10.20 26.07 -2.68
N ALA A 200 -10.76 24.99 -3.23
CA ALA A 200 -10.46 24.52 -4.59
C ALA A 200 -10.73 25.59 -5.66
N ASP A 201 -11.82 26.35 -5.52
CA ASP A 201 -12.16 27.47 -6.41
C ASP A 201 -11.13 28.60 -6.34
N ASN A 202 -10.53 28.84 -5.17
CA ASN A 202 -9.44 29.81 -5.03
C ASN A 202 -8.15 29.30 -5.67
N VAL A 203 -7.84 28.01 -5.53
CA VAL A 203 -6.70 27.38 -6.21
C VAL A 203 -6.82 27.52 -7.73
N LYS A 204 -8.02 27.33 -8.29
CA LYS A 204 -8.27 27.45 -9.73
C LYS A 204 -7.86 28.81 -10.30
N LYS A 205 -8.01 29.89 -9.52
CA LYS A 205 -7.57 31.25 -9.90
C LYS A 205 -6.04 31.38 -9.96
N ILE A 206 -5.31 30.55 -9.22
CA ILE A 206 -3.83 30.50 -9.18
C ILE A 206 -3.29 29.56 -10.26
N ALA A 207 -3.99 28.46 -10.53
CA ALA A 207 -3.58 27.42 -11.48
C ALA A 207 -3.42 27.96 -12.91
N GLY A 208 -4.35 28.82 -13.36
CA GLY A 208 -4.32 29.44 -14.68
C GLY A 208 -3.03 30.22 -14.97
N PRO A 209 -2.67 31.22 -14.13
CA PRO A 209 -1.38 31.91 -14.24
C PRO A 209 -0.16 30.99 -14.08
N ALA A 210 -0.24 29.98 -13.20
CA ALA A 210 0.85 29.04 -12.97
C ALA A 210 1.20 28.22 -14.21
N VAL A 211 0.21 27.71 -14.96
CA VAL A 211 0.50 27.00 -16.22
C VAL A 211 1.05 27.93 -17.29
N SER A 212 0.57 29.17 -17.40
CA SER A 212 1.14 30.14 -18.35
C SER A 212 2.62 30.42 -18.05
N ALA A 213 2.98 30.61 -16.77
CA ALA A 213 4.37 30.77 -16.36
C ALA A 213 5.21 29.52 -16.68
N SER A 214 4.65 28.33 -16.43
CA SER A 214 5.31 27.05 -16.67
C SER A 214 5.58 26.79 -18.16
N ILE A 215 4.61 27.09 -19.02
CA ILE A 215 4.77 27.02 -20.49
C ILE A 215 5.91 27.94 -20.94
N ASN A 216 6.00 29.16 -20.38
CA ASN A 216 7.07 30.09 -20.71
C ASN A 216 8.45 29.55 -20.28
N VAL A 217 8.56 28.88 -19.13
CA VAL A 217 9.80 28.21 -18.69
C VAL A 217 10.24 27.15 -19.71
N ALA A 218 9.32 26.29 -20.15
CA ALA A 218 9.63 25.31 -21.19
C ALA A 218 10.04 25.99 -22.50
N GLN A 219 9.31 27.03 -22.92
CA GLN A 219 9.59 27.75 -24.16
C GLN A 219 10.97 28.42 -24.18
N GLN A 220 11.40 29.00 -23.06
CA GLN A 220 12.75 29.57 -22.95
C GLN A 220 13.84 28.52 -23.12
N GLY A 221 13.63 27.29 -22.63
CA GLY A 221 14.54 26.17 -22.87
C GLY A 221 14.56 25.74 -24.34
N ILE A 222 13.39 25.67 -24.99
CA ILE A 222 13.27 25.35 -26.42
C ILE A 222 13.93 26.42 -27.29
N ASN A 223 13.79 27.70 -26.97
CA ASN A 223 14.39 28.78 -27.77
C ASN A 223 15.93 28.69 -27.81
N LYS A 224 16.56 28.12 -26.78
CA LYS A 224 18.01 27.86 -26.76
C LYS A 224 18.44 26.77 -27.73
N LEU A 225 17.50 25.95 -28.23
CA LEU A 225 17.75 24.95 -29.26
C LEU A 225 17.95 25.55 -30.66
N GLY A 226 17.53 26.81 -30.89
CA GLY A 226 17.71 27.48 -32.19
C GLY A 226 19.17 27.46 -32.68
N HIS A 227 20.13 27.43 -31.76
CA HIS A 227 21.56 27.32 -32.06
C HIS A 227 22.02 25.92 -32.55
N TYR A 228 21.21 24.88 -32.37
CA TYR A 228 21.52 23.51 -32.80
C TYR A 228 20.85 23.14 -34.13
N GLY A 229 19.89 23.94 -34.60
CA GLY A 229 19.28 23.81 -35.93
C GLY A 229 20.24 24.12 -37.08
N GLU A 230 21.37 24.78 -36.80
CA GLU A 230 22.39 25.14 -37.80
C GLU A 230 23.40 23.99 -38.06
N VAL A 231 23.42 22.95 -37.23
CA VAL A 231 24.33 21.81 -37.39
C VAL A 231 23.68 20.75 -38.29
N VAL A 232 23.76 20.99 -39.60
CA VAL A 232 23.45 19.98 -40.63
C VAL A 232 24.73 19.22 -40.91
N ALA A 233 24.81 17.93 -40.52
CA ALA A 233 25.93 17.13 -40.96
C ALA A 233 25.73 16.78 -42.44
N GLU A 234 26.62 17.28 -43.30
CA GLU A 234 26.68 16.85 -44.70
C GLU A 234 27.32 15.46 -44.77
N TYR A 235 26.65 14.52 -45.44
CA TYR A 235 27.12 13.17 -45.82
C TYR A 235 28.62 13.09 -46.22
N ARG A 236 29.19 14.19 -46.74
CA ARG A 236 30.57 14.27 -47.22
C ARG A 236 31.66 14.14 -46.14
N HIS A 237 31.31 14.15 -44.85
CA HIS A 237 32.30 14.18 -43.75
C HIS A 237 32.67 12.79 -43.17
N HIS A 238 32.08 11.69 -43.66
CA HIS A 238 32.34 10.35 -43.12
C HIS A 238 32.77 9.36 -44.22
N ILE A 239 33.89 8.67 -44.01
CA ILE A 239 34.46 7.67 -44.94
C ILE A 239 33.79 6.29 -44.76
N THR A 240 33.19 6.01 -43.59
CA THR A 240 32.54 4.73 -43.25
C THR A 240 31.22 4.93 -42.49
N HIS A 241 30.16 4.23 -42.93
CA HIS A 241 28.79 4.35 -42.42
C HIS A 241 28.59 3.88 -40.95
N SER A 242 29.54 3.13 -40.37
CA SER A 242 29.52 2.69 -38.97
C SER A 242 29.46 3.83 -37.96
N ASN A 243 30.05 4.99 -38.30
CA ASN A 243 30.17 6.12 -37.38
C ASN A 243 28.89 6.96 -37.35
N CYS A 244 28.04 6.87 -38.38
CA CYS A 244 26.75 7.56 -38.41
C CYS A 244 25.76 6.95 -37.41
N PHE A 245 25.70 5.62 -37.34
CA PHE A 245 24.81 4.89 -36.42
C PHE A 245 25.31 4.96 -34.96
N GLY A 246 26.62 4.77 -34.74
CA GLY A 246 27.20 4.70 -33.40
C GLY A 246 27.49 6.05 -32.73
N GLU A 247 27.71 7.12 -33.50
CA GLU A 247 28.12 8.43 -32.95
C GLU A 247 27.21 9.57 -33.40
N CYS A 248 26.95 9.73 -34.70
CA CYS A 248 26.27 10.92 -35.22
C CYS A 248 24.79 10.99 -34.81
N VAL A 249 24.06 9.87 -34.90
CA VAL A 249 22.66 9.77 -34.45
C VAL A 249 22.53 9.94 -32.93
N PRO A 250 23.31 9.23 -32.09
CA PRO A 250 23.29 9.45 -30.64
C PRO A 250 23.67 10.87 -30.23
N ASN A 251 24.68 11.48 -30.86
CA ASN A 251 25.08 12.85 -30.56
C ASN A 251 23.97 13.86 -30.86
N ARG A 252 23.30 13.73 -32.02
CA ARG A 252 22.15 14.58 -32.36
C ARG A 252 20.99 14.39 -31.39
N ALA A 253 20.63 13.15 -31.10
CA ALA A 253 19.58 12.83 -30.14
C ALA A 253 19.88 13.44 -28.76
N ASN A 254 21.11 13.32 -28.26
CA ASN A 254 21.52 13.89 -26.97
C ASN A 254 21.55 15.42 -26.96
N GLN A 255 22.00 16.06 -28.05
CA GLN A 255 22.02 17.52 -28.19
C GLN A 255 20.62 18.14 -28.10
N LEU A 256 19.61 17.47 -28.67
CA LEU A 256 18.23 17.95 -28.65
C LEU A 256 17.50 17.54 -27.37
N THR A 257 17.62 16.29 -26.94
CA THR A 257 16.83 15.75 -25.81
C THR A 257 17.25 16.29 -24.45
N GLY A 258 18.54 16.55 -24.22
CA GLY A 258 19.05 17.02 -22.93
C GLY A 258 18.42 18.35 -22.47
N PRO A 259 18.51 19.44 -23.27
CA PRO A 259 17.91 20.72 -22.93
C PRO A 259 16.38 20.65 -22.79
N VAL A 260 15.71 19.88 -23.64
CA VAL A 260 14.24 19.73 -23.60
C VAL A 260 13.78 18.99 -22.38
N LEU A 261 14.46 17.89 -22.02
CA LEU A 261 14.16 17.17 -20.79
C LEU A 261 14.31 18.09 -19.58
N ALA A 262 15.39 18.86 -19.50
CA ALA A 262 15.61 19.80 -18.41
C ALA A 262 14.51 20.89 -18.35
N SER A 263 14.20 21.54 -19.47
CA SER A 263 13.24 22.66 -19.49
C SER A 263 11.80 22.21 -19.32
N THR A 264 11.42 21.06 -19.88
CA THR A 264 10.07 20.51 -19.72
C THR A 264 9.87 19.95 -18.30
N ASN A 265 10.88 19.32 -17.69
CA ASN A 265 10.80 18.95 -16.27
C ASN A 265 10.74 20.18 -15.35
N GLN A 266 11.51 21.22 -15.64
CA GLN A 266 11.46 22.47 -14.88
C GLN A 266 10.07 23.11 -14.96
N ALA A 267 9.42 23.11 -16.13
CA ALA A 267 8.05 23.60 -16.28
C ALA A 267 7.04 22.83 -15.43
N VAL A 268 7.16 21.49 -15.38
CA VAL A 268 6.30 20.67 -14.52
C VAL A 268 6.55 20.95 -13.03
N ALA A 269 7.82 21.09 -12.63
CA ALA A 269 8.21 21.43 -11.26
C ALA A 269 7.65 22.81 -10.86
N GLU A 270 7.77 23.80 -11.74
CA GLU A 270 7.29 25.15 -11.54
C GLU A 270 5.78 25.18 -11.32
N PHE A 271 5.01 24.46 -12.15
CA PHE A 271 3.57 24.33 -11.97
C PHE A 271 3.26 23.71 -10.60
N TYR A 272 3.90 22.59 -10.30
CA TYR A 272 3.72 21.88 -9.04
C TYR A 272 3.98 22.80 -7.84
N THR A 273 5.13 23.48 -7.78
CA THR A 273 5.50 24.35 -6.64
C THR A 273 4.52 25.51 -6.46
N ARG A 274 3.99 26.09 -7.54
CA ARG A 274 3.05 27.22 -7.48
C ARG A 274 1.67 26.82 -6.96
N VAL A 275 1.23 25.59 -7.19
CA VAL A 275 -0.14 25.15 -6.84
C VAL A 275 -0.19 24.21 -5.63
N HIS A 276 0.89 23.52 -5.31
CA HIS A 276 0.94 22.47 -4.29
C HIS A 276 0.47 22.95 -2.91
N ASP A 277 1.08 24.01 -2.39
CA ASP A 277 0.80 24.48 -1.02
C ASP A 277 -0.63 24.99 -0.88
N GLN A 278 -1.20 25.52 -1.96
CA GLN A 278 -2.58 26.00 -2.01
C GLN A 278 -3.59 24.85 -2.13
N LEU A 279 -3.17 23.70 -2.69
CA LEU A 279 -3.98 22.49 -2.76
C LEU A 279 -3.97 21.66 -1.47
N LEU A 280 -2.96 21.82 -0.62
CA LEU A 280 -2.87 21.06 0.64
C LEU A 280 -4.14 21.15 1.50
N PRO A 281 -4.79 22.32 1.68
CA PRO A 281 -6.01 22.43 2.47
C PRO A 281 -7.26 21.89 1.77
N VAL A 282 -7.20 21.57 0.48
CA VAL A 282 -8.29 20.92 -0.26
C VAL A 282 -8.33 19.45 0.14
N VAL A 283 -9.15 19.12 1.14
CA VAL A 283 -9.30 17.79 1.73
C VAL A 283 -10.79 17.46 1.85
N GLY A 284 -11.21 16.36 1.24
CA GLY A 284 -12.55 15.79 1.36
C GLY A 284 -12.67 14.80 2.53
N MET A 285 -13.87 14.27 2.76
CA MET A 285 -14.09 13.27 3.82
C MET A 285 -13.44 11.92 3.51
N THR A 286 -13.17 11.64 2.22
CA THR A 286 -12.44 10.45 1.76
C THR A 286 -11.25 10.83 0.86
N PRO A 287 -10.28 9.92 0.66
CA PRO A 287 -9.19 10.11 -0.29
C PRO A 287 -9.68 10.35 -1.72
N GLU A 288 -10.72 9.64 -2.16
CA GLU A 288 -11.30 9.77 -3.51
C GLU A 288 -11.94 11.14 -3.69
N GLN A 289 -12.67 11.63 -2.69
CA GLN A 289 -13.23 12.98 -2.71
C GLN A 289 -12.13 14.04 -2.72
N THR A 290 -11.06 13.84 -1.96
CA THR A 290 -9.89 14.74 -1.98
C THR A 290 -9.27 14.80 -3.37
N MET A 291 -9.06 13.62 -3.98
CA MET A 291 -8.50 13.50 -5.32
C MET A 291 -9.37 14.21 -6.37
N ASP A 292 -10.69 14.00 -6.31
CA ASP A 292 -11.66 14.63 -7.22
C ASP A 292 -11.68 16.15 -7.08
N LEU A 293 -11.72 16.68 -5.85
CA LEU A 293 -11.70 18.13 -5.60
C LEU A 293 -10.40 18.78 -6.10
N ARG A 294 -9.26 18.14 -5.85
CA ARG A 294 -7.96 18.63 -6.33
C ARG A 294 -7.87 18.54 -7.84
N TYR A 295 -8.38 17.46 -8.44
CA TYR A 295 -8.46 17.32 -9.88
C TYR A 295 -9.32 18.43 -10.51
N GLN A 296 -10.48 18.75 -9.92
CA GLN A 296 -11.34 19.84 -10.37
C GLN A 296 -10.64 21.21 -10.26
N ALA A 297 -9.76 21.39 -9.27
CA ALA A 297 -9.04 22.63 -9.06
C ALA A 297 -7.92 22.88 -10.10
N VAL A 298 -7.18 21.84 -10.51
CA VAL A 298 -5.96 22.01 -11.33
C VAL A 298 -5.86 21.11 -12.58
N GLY A 299 -6.80 20.20 -12.79
CA GLY A 299 -6.70 19.17 -13.84
C GLY A 299 -6.74 19.71 -15.26
N ASP A 300 -7.57 20.70 -15.53
CA ASP A 300 -7.62 21.32 -16.86
C ASP A 300 -6.34 22.09 -17.18
N ASP A 301 -5.79 22.79 -16.18
CA ASP A 301 -4.50 23.50 -16.32
C ASP A 301 -3.33 22.53 -16.47
N TRP A 302 -3.32 21.42 -15.73
CA TRP A 302 -2.34 20.36 -15.90
C TRP A 302 -2.39 19.75 -17.30
N LYS A 303 -3.59 19.43 -17.81
CA LYS A 303 -3.76 18.94 -19.19
C LYS A 303 -3.26 19.96 -20.21
N ARG A 304 -3.56 21.25 -20.02
CA ARG A 304 -3.07 22.32 -20.88
C ARG A 304 -1.54 22.38 -20.90
N LEU A 305 -0.88 22.28 -19.74
CA LEU A 305 0.57 22.20 -19.64
C LEU A 305 1.08 20.95 -20.39
N MET A 306 0.53 19.77 -20.12
CA MET A 306 1.00 18.52 -20.73
C MET A 306 0.85 18.52 -22.25
N ASN A 307 -0.24 19.06 -22.80
CA ASN A 307 -0.43 19.20 -24.24
C ASN A 307 0.65 20.09 -24.88
N ASP A 308 1.03 21.20 -24.23
CA ASP A 308 2.11 22.06 -24.71
C ASP A 308 3.48 21.34 -24.67
N LEU A 309 3.80 20.67 -23.56
CA LEU A 309 5.06 19.93 -23.43
C LEU A 309 5.13 18.77 -24.43
N ASP A 310 4.03 18.04 -24.64
CA ASP A 310 3.96 16.95 -25.63
C ASP A 310 4.18 17.47 -27.05
N ASN A 311 3.66 18.65 -27.38
CA ASN A 311 3.91 19.28 -28.68
C ASN A 311 5.39 19.63 -28.87
N LYS A 312 6.07 20.12 -27.82
CA LYS A 312 7.51 20.39 -27.84
C LYS A 312 8.35 19.11 -27.98
N TRP A 313 7.94 18.01 -27.36
CA TRP A 313 8.58 16.71 -27.57
C TRP A 313 8.33 16.16 -28.98
N ARG A 314 7.10 16.29 -29.51
CA ARG A 314 6.76 15.89 -30.89
C ARG A 314 7.62 16.60 -31.93
N SER A 315 7.95 17.88 -31.74
CA SER A 315 8.81 18.59 -32.71
C SER A 315 10.22 18.01 -32.81
N ILE A 316 10.72 17.37 -31.75
CA ILE A 316 12.05 16.73 -31.75
C ILE A 316 11.99 15.29 -32.23
N ILE A 317 10.93 14.56 -31.87
CA ILE A 317 10.68 13.20 -32.38
C ILE A 317 10.59 13.23 -33.92
N ASN A 318 10.02 14.30 -34.48
CA ASN A 318 9.85 14.50 -35.91
C ASN A 318 11.05 15.20 -36.60
N ASP A 319 12.17 15.43 -35.90
CA ASP A 319 13.37 15.98 -36.54
C ASP A 319 13.87 15.03 -37.65
N GLN A 320 14.07 15.56 -38.86
CA GLN A 320 14.46 14.77 -40.04
C GLN A 320 15.88 15.04 -40.53
N HIS A 321 16.66 15.86 -39.84
CA HIS A 321 18.00 16.24 -40.30
C HIS A 321 18.99 15.06 -40.34
N TYR A 322 18.66 13.93 -39.69
CA TYR A 322 19.40 12.67 -39.85
C TYR A 322 19.37 12.14 -41.31
N HIS A 323 18.44 12.61 -42.16
CA HIS A 323 18.40 12.27 -43.60
C HIS A 323 19.67 12.73 -44.33
N GLY A 324 20.38 13.74 -43.82
CA GLY A 324 21.64 14.22 -44.40
C GLY A 324 22.84 13.31 -44.13
N TYR A 325 22.69 12.29 -43.27
CA TYR A 325 23.79 11.44 -42.80
C TYR A 325 24.07 10.27 -43.75
N ASP A 326 23.11 9.92 -44.62
CA ASP A 326 23.24 8.85 -45.60
C ASP A 326 22.48 9.16 -46.89
N LYS A 327 22.90 8.56 -48.01
CA LYS A 327 22.20 8.60 -49.30
C LYS A 327 21.37 7.32 -49.54
N ASP A 328 21.67 6.22 -48.85
CA ASP A 328 20.90 4.97 -48.99
C ASP A 328 19.56 5.06 -48.23
N PRO A 329 18.41 4.85 -48.89
CA PRO A 329 17.10 4.96 -48.25
C PRO A 329 16.85 3.99 -47.08
N ASN A 330 17.45 2.79 -47.10
CA ASN A 330 17.31 1.81 -46.02
C ASN A 330 18.13 2.22 -44.80
N ASP A 331 19.35 2.71 -45.02
CA ASP A 331 20.21 3.21 -43.94
C ASP A 331 19.63 4.48 -43.31
N VAL A 332 19.08 5.41 -44.11
CA VAL A 332 18.34 6.58 -43.58
C VAL A 332 17.16 6.16 -42.71
N ARG A 333 16.44 5.10 -43.09
CA ARG A 333 15.33 4.56 -42.29
C ARG A 333 15.84 4.00 -40.95
N ALA A 334 16.89 3.19 -40.97
CA ALA A 334 17.49 2.60 -39.77
C ALA A 334 18.05 3.67 -38.81
N LEU A 335 18.73 4.69 -39.33
CA LEU A 335 19.21 5.84 -38.56
C LEU A 335 18.05 6.63 -37.92
N GLY A 336 16.95 6.80 -38.64
CA GLY A 336 15.74 7.43 -38.12
C GLY A 336 15.06 6.61 -37.01
N ASP A 337 15.04 5.28 -37.13
CA ASP A 337 14.49 4.40 -36.11
C ASP A 337 15.32 4.44 -34.83
N GLU A 338 16.65 4.44 -34.94
CA GLU A 338 17.56 4.57 -33.79
C GLU A 338 17.47 5.96 -33.14
N TYR A 339 17.39 7.04 -33.94
CA TYR A 339 17.16 8.39 -33.43
C TYR A 339 15.86 8.45 -32.61
N ARG A 340 14.75 7.97 -33.17
CA ARG A 340 13.45 7.94 -32.48
C ARG A 340 13.50 7.08 -31.22
N ARG A 341 14.21 5.94 -31.23
CA ARG A 341 14.39 5.09 -30.04
C ARG A 341 15.02 5.88 -28.90
N LEU A 342 16.13 6.58 -29.15
CA LEU A 342 16.84 7.38 -28.16
C LEU A 342 16.03 8.58 -27.64
N VAL A 343 15.33 9.29 -28.55
CA VAL A 343 14.44 10.40 -28.15
C VAL A 343 13.28 9.91 -27.30
N ASN A 344 12.66 8.79 -27.67
CA ASN A 344 11.55 8.20 -26.91
C ASN A 344 11.98 7.72 -25.52
N GLU A 345 13.21 7.22 -25.36
CA GLU A 345 13.77 6.86 -24.05
C GLU A 345 13.78 8.08 -23.11
N LYS A 346 14.26 9.23 -23.59
CA LYS A 346 14.27 10.49 -22.82
C LYS A 346 12.89 11.09 -22.61
N TYR A 347 12.00 10.97 -23.58
CA TYR A 347 10.61 11.39 -23.41
C TYR A 347 9.90 10.52 -22.35
N GLN A 348 10.22 9.23 -22.26
CA GLN A 348 9.69 8.35 -21.22
C GLN A 348 10.17 8.76 -19.82
N GLU A 349 11.42 9.22 -19.68
CA GLU A 349 11.91 9.83 -18.43
C GLU A 349 11.06 11.04 -18.02
N HIS A 350 10.73 11.93 -18.98
CA HIS A 350 9.83 13.06 -18.74
C HIS A 350 8.42 12.60 -18.32
N ILE A 351 7.84 11.60 -19.01
CA ILE A 351 6.53 11.03 -18.68
C ILE A 351 6.50 10.52 -17.24
N ASN A 352 7.53 9.77 -16.84
CA ASN A 352 7.65 9.21 -15.50
C ASN A 352 7.71 10.33 -14.45
N TYR A 353 8.52 11.36 -14.71
CA TYR A 353 8.66 12.54 -13.85
C TYR A 353 7.33 13.28 -13.65
N ARG A 354 6.63 13.62 -14.73
CA ARG A 354 5.38 14.38 -14.65
C ARG A 354 4.26 13.60 -13.97
N ARG A 355 4.15 12.29 -14.22
CA ARG A 355 3.12 11.45 -13.58
C ARG A 355 3.36 11.35 -12.07
N ALA A 356 4.62 11.30 -11.63
CA ALA A 356 4.96 11.30 -10.21
C ALA A 356 4.49 12.60 -9.52
N LEU A 357 4.75 13.77 -10.14
CA LEU A 357 4.29 15.06 -9.60
C LEU A 357 2.76 15.21 -9.66
N TRP A 358 2.11 14.73 -10.72
CA TRP A 358 0.65 14.73 -10.82
C TRP A 358 -0.01 13.92 -9.71
N LYS A 359 0.48 12.70 -9.46
CA LYS A 359 -0.02 11.84 -8.38
C LYS A 359 0.11 12.55 -7.04
N ARG A 360 1.28 13.10 -6.73
CA ARG A 360 1.54 13.87 -5.50
C ARG A 360 0.61 15.06 -5.33
N LEU A 361 0.26 15.72 -6.43
CA LEU A 361 -0.65 16.87 -6.40
C LEU A 361 -2.05 16.47 -5.95
N LEU A 362 -2.52 15.29 -6.38
CA LEU A 362 -3.89 14.82 -6.19
C LEU A 362 -4.13 14.00 -4.92
N THR A 363 -3.16 13.22 -4.45
CA THR A 363 -3.41 12.16 -3.44
C THR A 363 -3.13 12.56 -1.99
N HIS A 364 -2.85 13.85 -1.73
CA HIS A 364 -2.12 14.39 -0.57
C HIS A 364 -0.64 14.62 -0.94
N GLY A 365 -0.04 15.73 -0.50
CA GLY A 365 1.37 16.07 -0.75
C GLY A 365 2.36 15.16 -0.03
N ASP A 366 1.97 13.94 0.32
CA ASP A 366 2.67 13.08 1.25
C ASP A 366 3.76 12.23 0.60
N GLY A 367 4.72 12.92 -0.02
CA GLY A 367 6.12 12.49 0.02
C GLY A 367 6.68 12.51 1.44
N LYS A 368 5.93 12.01 2.44
CA LYS A 368 6.31 11.92 3.85
C LYS A 368 7.11 10.65 4.02
N HIS A 369 8.41 10.83 4.04
CA HIS A 369 9.36 9.76 4.25
C HIS A 369 9.81 9.81 5.70
N GLN A 370 9.91 8.64 6.30
CA GLN A 370 10.84 8.46 7.39
C GLN A 370 12.24 8.29 6.80
N ILE A 371 13.25 8.73 7.53
CA ILE A 371 14.64 8.56 7.13
C ILE A 371 15.26 7.58 8.13
N GLN A 372 15.19 6.29 7.81
CA GLN A 372 15.63 5.19 8.67
C GLN A 372 17.07 4.80 8.33
N ASN A 373 17.90 4.50 9.32
CA ASN A 373 19.27 4.10 9.06
C ASN A 373 19.41 2.61 8.74
N ARG A 374 20.18 2.24 7.71
CA ARG A 374 20.44 0.83 7.36
C ARG A 374 21.27 0.09 8.41
N TRP A 375 22.28 0.75 8.99
CA TRP A 375 23.19 0.12 9.97
C TRP A 375 22.53 -0.08 11.33
N LYS A 376 21.61 0.82 11.68
CA LYS A 376 20.81 0.79 12.92
C LYS A 376 19.32 0.99 12.57
N PRO A 377 18.60 -0.08 12.17
CA PRO A 377 17.22 0.00 11.70
C PRO A 377 16.24 0.59 12.72
N GLU A 378 16.56 0.53 14.00
CA GLU A 378 15.77 1.13 15.08
C GLU A 378 15.89 2.66 15.18
N LYS A 379 16.76 3.29 14.39
CA LYS A 379 17.06 4.73 14.44
C LYS A 379 16.53 5.48 13.22
N TYR A 380 15.86 6.59 13.50
CA TYR A 380 15.23 7.45 12.52
C TYR A 380 15.68 8.89 12.72
N ILE A 381 15.84 9.66 11.64
CA ILE A 381 16.04 11.10 11.77
C ILE A 381 14.73 11.76 12.20
N HIS A 382 14.73 12.50 13.30
CA HIS A 382 13.55 13.20 13.78
C HIS A 382 13.91 14.51 14.50
N GLN A 383 12.90 15.36 14.65
CA GLN A 383 13.00 16.60 15.42
C GLN A 383 11.80 16.70 16.35
N ASN A 384 11.93 16.13 17.54
CA ASN A 384 10.88 16.10 18.54
C ASN A 384 10.99 17.34 19.47
N PHE A 385 11.07 17.15 20.80
CA PHE A 385 11.35 18.20 21.78
C PHE A 385 12.86 18.43 21.91
N GLY A 386 13.46 19.15 20.97
CA GLY A 386 14.90 19.46 21.03
C GLY A 386 15.57 19.64 19.67
N PRO A 387 16.91 19.56 19.63
CA PRO A 387 17.68 19.62 18.39
C PRO A 387 17.40 18.40 17.52
N LEU A 388 17.77 18.51 16.25
CA LEU A 388 17.71 17.39 15.30
C LEU A 388 18.57 16.21 15.78
N GLU A 389 18.03 15.00 15.73
CA GLU A 389 18.72 13.79 16.18
C GLU A 389 18.38 12.57 15.30
N CYS A 390 19.11 11.47 15.52
CA CYS A 390 18.83 10.17 14.92
C CYS A 390 18.82 9.07 15.98
N ASN A 391 17.63 8.77 16.50
CA ASN A 391 17.39 7.86 17.62
C ASN A 391 16.08 7.09 17.42
N THR A 392 15.73 6.24 18.39
CA THR A 392 14.47 5.49 18.38
C THR A 392 13.30 6.41 18.69
N ILE A 393 12.26 6.34 17.87
CA ILE A 393 11.05 7.15 17.99
C ILE A 393 9.84 6.33 17.52
N LYS A 394 8.66 6.68 18.03
CA LYS A 394 7.40 6.11 17.54
C LYS A 394 7.15 6.51 16.09
N GLN A 395 6.89 5.53 15.24
CA GLN A 395 6.86 5.70 13.79
C GLN A 395 5.72 6.61 13.31
N GLU A 396 4.61 6.64 14.05
CA GLU A 396 3.42 7.43 13.74
C GLU A 396 3.57 8.93 14.03
N TRP A 397 4.68 9.36 14.62
CA TRP A 397 4.89 10.75 15.04
C TRP A 397 5.31 11.64 13.87
N LEU A 398 4.61 12.77 13.71
CA LEU A 398 4.88 13.76 12.65
C LEU A 398 6.30 14.34 12.73
N THR A 399 6.90 14.35 13.92
CA THR A 399 8.26 14.83 14.19
C THR A 399 9.35 13.99 13.51
N ALA A 400 9.03 12.74 13.14
CA ALA A 400 9.90 11.82 12.40
C ALA A 400 9.57 11.73 10.90
N GLN A 401 8.61 12.53 10.43
CA GLN A 401 8.18 12.53 9.03
C GLN A 401 8.76 13.73 8.29
N TRP A 402 9.26 13.49 7.07
CA TRP A 402 9.97 14.46 6.26
C TRP A 402 9.44 14.49 4.83
N GLU A 403 9.21 15.69 4.30
CA GLU A 403 8.77 15.92 2.94
C GLU A 403 9.95 16.25 2.03
N PHE A 404 10.13 15.48 0.95
CA PHE A 404 11.21 15.68 -0.03
C PHE A 404 10.70 16.51 -1.21
N ILE A 405 10.99 17.81 -1.16
CA ILE A 405 10.51 18.83 -2.11
C ILE A 405 11.57 19.03 -3.20
N PRO A 406 11.32 18.66 -4.47
CA PRO A 406 12.26 18.86 -5.56
C PRO A 406 12.57 20.36 -5.79
N PHE A 407 13.83 20.69 -6.03
CA PHE A 407 14.31 22.06 -6.29
C PHE A 407 15.59 22.02 -7.13
N GLU A 408 15.54 22.49 -8.38
CA GLU A 408 16.72 22.62 -9.28
C GLU A 408 17.58 21.33 -9.43
N GLY A 409 16.96 20.15 -9.49
CA GLY A 409 17.69 18.87 -9.56
C GLY A 409 18.19 18.34 -8.21
N TYR A 410 17.89 19.04 -7.12
CA TYR A 410 18.11 18.64 -5.73
C TYR A 410 16.77 18.51 -4.99
N PHE A 411 16.82 18.24 -3.69
CA PHE A 411 15.70 18.22 -2.78
C PHE A 411 15.92 19.18 -1.62
N LYS A 412 14.86 19.89 -1.22
CA LYS A 412 14.71 20.46 0.11
C LYS A 412 13.96 19.44 0.97
N ILE A 413 14.43 19.17 2.19
CA ILE A 413 13.86 18.15 3.07
C ILE A 413 13.17 18.87 4.23
N LYS A 414 11.84 18.83 4.30
CA LYS A 414 11.02 19.62 5.24
C LYS A 414 10.43 18.72 6.34
N ASN A 415 10.56 19.09 7.60
CA ASN A 415 9.92 18.40 8.72
C ASN A 415 8.41 18.64 8.69
N VAL A 416 7.62 17.58 8.83
CA VAL A 416 6.16 17.65 8.72
C VAL A 416 5.51 18.29 9.94
N ASP A 417 6.07 18.09 11.14
CA ASP A 417 5.55 18.68 12.38
C ASP A 417 5.84 20.18 12.46
N LYS A 418 7.12 20.55 12.28
CA LYS A 418 7.58 21.93 12.51
C LYS A 418 7.61 22.82 11.27
N GLY A 419 7.50 22.24 10.08
CA GLY A 419 7.61 22.96 8.81
C GLY A 419 9.02 23.49 8.49
N THR A 420 10.01 23.18 9.34
CA THR A 420 11.42 23.57 9.19
C THR A 420 12.14 22.66 8.19
N TYR A 421 13.28 23.09 7.65
CA TYR A 421 14.03 22.36 6.64
C TYR A 421 15.33 21.81 7.18
N LEU A 422 15.79 20.67 6.68
CA LEU A 422 17.10 20.13 6.97
C LEU A 422 18.18 20.96 6.26
N HIS A 423 19.13 21.52 7.02
CA HIS A 423 20.23 22.31 6.47
C HIS A 423 21.50 22.20 7.31
N MET A 424 22.62 22.71 6.79
CA MET A 424 23.89 22.70 7.52
C MET A 424 24.67 24.02 7.44
N GLU A 425 23.94 25.13 7.38
CA GLU A 425 24.48 26.49 7.25
C GLU A 425 25.56 26.80 8.29
N LYS A 426 25.34 26.45 9.56
CA LYS A 426 26.30 26.69 10.66
C LYS A 426 27.38 25.62 10.79
N GLY A 427 27.57 24.79 9.75
CA GLY A 427 28.57 23.71 9.71
C GLY A 427 28.17 22.44 10.51
N LYS A 428 27.06 22.47 11.24
CA LYS A 428 26.43 21.29 11.85
C LYS A 428 25.09 21.04 11.17
N ILE A 429 24.70 19.77 11.09
CA ILE A 429 23.40 19.38 10.59
C ILE A 429 22.32 19.83 11.58
N GLU A 430 21.33 20.58 11.09
CA GLU A 430 20.24 21.12 11.89
C GLU A 430 18.94 21.14 11.08
N SER A 431 17.83 21.43 11.76
CA SER A 431 16.57 21.72 11.09
C SER A 431 15.99 23.04 11.59
N GLY A 432 15.77 23.96 10.66
CA GLY A 432 15.37 25.34 10.93
C GLY A 432 14.80 26.04 9.69
N GLU A 433 14.54 27.33 9.81
CA GLU A 433 14.16 28.17 8.67
C GLU A 433 15.33 28.32 7.69
N ILE A 434 15.01 28.40 6.40
CA ILE A 434 16.01 28.53 5.33
C ILE A 434 15.63 29.73 4.46
N ALA A 435 16.65 30.45 3.96
CA ALA A 435 16.43 31.48 2.95
C ALA A 435 16.51 30.88 1.54
N ASP A 436 15.95 31.60 0.56
CA ASP A 436 16.06 31.21 -0.84
C ASP A 436 17.52 31.20 -1.31
N GLY A 437 17.87 30.17 -2.08
CA GLY A 437 19.22 29.98 -2.61
C GLY A 437 20.21 29.26 -1.69
N TRP A 438 19.88 28.94 -0.43
CA TRP A 438 20.79 28.23 0.47
C TRP A 438 21.14 26.82 -0.05
N HIS A 439 22.35 26.67 -0.59
CA HIS A 439 22.89 25.37 -1.00
C HIS A 439 23.08 24.42 0.19
N SER A 440 23.23 24.96 1.41
CA SER A 440 23.31 24.19 2.65
C SER A 440 22.02 23.43 2.98
N ALA A 441 20.88 23.82 2.39
CA ALA A 441 19.57 23.21 2.54
C ALA A 441 19.15 22.34 1.33
N GLN A 442 20.06 22.10 0.39
CA GLN A 442 19.80 21.38 -0.86
C GLN A 442 20.53 20.04 -0.86
N TRP A 443 19.80 18.98 -1.17
CA TRP A 443 20.22 17.60 -0.98
C TRP A 443 20.08 16.77 -2.25
N GLN A 444 21.09 16.00 -2.59
CA GLN A 444 21.07 15.04 -3.69
C GLN A 444 20.86 13.63 -3.12
N LEU A 445 20.01 12.85 -3.77
CA LEU A 445 19.79 11.44 -3.42
C LEU A 445 20.56 10.55 -4.41
N GLU A 446 21.52 9.79 -3.90
CA GLU A 446 22.32 8.85 -4.70
C GLU A 446 21.88 7.42 -4.37
N LYS A 447 21.37 6.69 -5.38
CA LYS A 447 20.95 5.28 -5.20
C LYS A 447 22.18 4.40 -4.92
N VAL A 448 22.08 3.53 -3.91
CA VAL A 448 23.11 2.51 -3.67
C VAL A 448 22.88 1.35 -4.64
N PRO A 449 23.79 1.07 -5.59
CA PRO A 449 23.59 0.07 -6.64
C PRO A 449 23.20 -1.31 -6.09
N GLY A 450 22.17 -1.93 -6.66
CA GLY A 450 21.69 -3.26 -6.26
C GLY A 450 20.93 -3.31 -4.94
N THR A 451 20.55 -2.17 -4.34
CA THR A 451 19.77 -2.13 -3.09
C THR A 451 18.65 -1.08 -3.12
N GLN A 452 17.77 -1.11 -2.11
CA GLN A 452 16.70 -0.10 -1.93
C GLN A 452 17.18 1.20 -1.27
N PHE A 453 18.40 1.19 -0.70
CA PHE A 453 18.89 2.31 0.10
C PHE A 453 19.45 3.44 -0.76
N VAL A 454 19.47 4.63 -0.19
CA VAL A 454 20.08 5.83 -0.79
C VAL A 454 21.11 6.45 0.13
N ARG A 455 21.98 7.27 -0.46
CA ARG A 455 22.86 8.20 0.26
C ARG A 455 22.33 9.61 0.06
N ILE A 456 22.27 10.38 1.15
CA ILE A 456 21.77 11.75 1.14
C ILE A 456 22.96 12.69 1.23
N LYS A 457 23.25 13.38 0.12
CA LYS A 457 24.43 14.22 -0.07
C LYS A 457 24.07 15.69 -0.04
N ASN A 458 24.83 16.50 0.70
CA ASN A 458 24.62 17.95 0.73
C ASN A 458 25.24 18.64 -0.50
N ARG A 459 24.50 19.56 -1.15
CA ARG A 459 24.99 20.32 -2.31
C ARG A 459 26.17 21.24 -1.96
N TRP A 460 26.16 21.88 -0.80
CA TRP A 460 27.21 22.85 -0.43
C TRP A 460 28.54 22.20 -0.08
N LYS A 461 28.53 21.23 0.85
CA LYS A 461 29.77 20.62 1.35
C LYS A 461 30.16 19.33 0.64
N GLN A 462 29.30 18.78 -0.22
CA GLN A 462 29.52 17.50 -0.92
C GLN A 462 29.74 16.31 0.03
N THR A 463 29.24 16.42 1.26
CA THR A 463 29.32 15.43 2.33
C THR A 463 28.00 14.68 2.51
N TYR A 464 28.01 13.53 3.21
CA TYR A 464 26.86 12.64 3.34
C TYR A 464 26.34 12.56 4.77
N LEU A 465 25.02 12.50 4.91
CA LEU A 465 24.37 12.18 6.19
C LEU A 465 24.78 10.77 6.64
N ASN A 466 25.20 10.64 7.89
CA ASN A 466 25.59 9.38 8.50
C ASN A 466 25.53 9.41 10.04
N ILE A 467 25.64 8.24 10.65
CA ILE A 467 25.72 8.04 12.11
C ILE A 467 26.98 7.27 12.54
N GLU A 468 28.05 7.27 11.73
CA GLU A 468 29.25 6.43 11.95
C GLU A 468 29.87 6.66 13.35
N SER A 469 29.91 7.92 13.79
CA SER A 469 30.47 8.31 15.10
C SER A 469 29.47 8.30 16.26
N GLY A 470 28.26 7.78 16.06
CA GLY A 470 27.16 7.78 17.03
C GLY A 470 26.08 8.83 16.73
N PRO A 471 26.35 10.15 16.91
CA PRO A 471 25.39 11.20 16.59
C PRO A 471 25.19 11.37 15.07
N LEU A 472 24.02 11.90 14.69
CA LEU A 472 23.73 12.31 13.32
C LEU A 472 24.69 13.43 12.89
N LYS A 473 25.40 13.21 11.78
CA LYS A 473 26.33 14.19 11.19
C LYS A 473 26.23 14.17 9.66
N CYS A 474 26.82 15.18 9.04
CA CYS A 474 27.05 15.23 7.60
C CYS A 474 28.56 15.38 7.36
N THR A 475 29.23 14.31 6.94
CA THR A 475 30.71 14.27 6.79
C THR A 475 31.13 13.49 5.54
N GLU A 476 32.41 13.57 5.19
CA GLU A 476 32.99 12.66 4.21
C GLU A 476 32.94 11.23 4.75
N ILE A 477 32.44 10.31 3.93
CA ILE A 477 32.32 8.89 4.29
C ILE A 477 32.28 8.05 3.01
N GLY A 478 32.89 6.86 3.05
CA GLY A 478 33.02 5.97 1.90
C GLY A 478 31.70 5.33 1.47
N GLU A 479 31.61 4.94 0.19
CA GLU A 479 30.41 4.33 -0.42
C GLU A 479 29.98 3.00 0.20
N GLY A 480 30.89 2.29 0.90
CA GLY A 480 30.58 1.05 1.60
C GLY A 480 30.02 1.22 3.01
N ALA A 481 30.00 2.44 3.55
CA ALA A 481 29.62 2.68 4.94
C ALA A 481 28.09 2.63 5.11
N HIS A 482 27.60 1.51 5.65
CA HIS A 482 26.18 1.29 5.91
C HIS A 482 25.55 2.36 6.82
N SER A 483 26.33 3.03 7.67
CA SER A 483 25.87 4.14 8.50
C SER A 483 25.43 5.38 7.70
N SER A 484 25.84 5.47 6.42
CA SER A 484 25.43 6.53 5.47
C SER A 484 24.34 6.11 4.51
N HIS A 485 23.83 4.87 4.66
CA HIS A 485 22.78 4.32 3.82
C HIS A 485 21.45 4.49 4.56
N TRP A 486 20.52 5.15 3.90
CA TRP A 486 19.22 5.48 4.45
C TRP A 486 18.16 4.73 3.69
N ASP A 487 17.26 4.10 4.45
CA ASP A 487 16.00 3.65 3.93
C ASP A 487 15.04 4.83 3.95
N LEU A 488 14.54 5.17 2.76
CA LEU A 488 13.49 6.19 2.61
C LEU A 488 12.11 5.54 2.43
N ALA A 489 12.01 4.24 2.73
CA ALA A 489 10.83 3.43 2.46
C ALA A 489 10.36 2.52 3.64
N PRO A 490 9.04 2.47 4.01
CA PRO A 490 8.04 3.45 3.54
C PRO A 490 6.63 3.63 4.21
N MET A 491 5.90 4.66 3.72
CA MET A 491 4.47 4.59 3.33
C MET A 491 4.33 3.96 1.92
N LEU A 492 4.89 2.77 1.74
CA LEU A 492 5.01 1.92 0.53
C LEU A 492 4.83 0.46 1.00
N ASP A 493 3.90 0.23 1.91
CA ASP A 493 3.02 -0.94 1.80
C ASP A 493 1.83 -0.62 0.86
N ASN A 494 2.04 0.31 -0.06
CA ASN A 494 1.39 0.26 -1.37
C ASN A 494 2.38 0.70 -2.45
N VAL A 495 3.02 -0.33 -3.04
CA VAL A 495 3.58 -0.41 -4.38
C VAL A 495 5.03 0.07 -4.53
N ASP A 496 5.90 -0.89 -4.87
CA ASP A 496 7.24 -0.72 -5.44
C ASP A 496 7.40 0.54 -6.31
N TRP A 497 8.52 1.23 -6.13
CA TRP A 497 8.91 2.44 -6.88
C TRP A 497 9.47 2.12 -8.28
N HIS A 498 8.72 1.36 -9.06
CA HIS A 498 8.75 1.42 -10.51
C HIS A 498 7.34 1.79 -10.99
N SER A 499 7.27 2.81 -11.86
CA SER A 499 6.10 3.23 -12.66
C SER A 499 4.81 3.67 -11.94
N THR A 500 4.35 4.88 -12.30
CA THR A 500 2.88 5.10 -12.44
C THR A 500 2.42 4.30 -13.65
N GLY A 501 2.06 3.07 -13.33
CA GLY A 501 1.83 1.95 -14.22
C GLY A 501 2.47 0.72 -13.59
N ASP A 502 2.08 0.33 -12.37
CA ASP A 502 2.07 -1.11 -12.10
C ASP A 502 1.03 -1.57 -11.07
N TRP A 503 -0.24 -1.44 -11.43
CA TRP A 503 -0.97 -2.69 -11.53
C TRP A 503 -1.31 -2.83 -13.01
N ASN A 504 -0.27 -3.14 -13.78
CA ASN A 504 -0.41 -3.64 -15.12
C ASN A 504 -0.13 -5.14 -14.99
N PRO A 505 -1.16 -6.00 -14.95
CA PRO A 505 -0.92 -7.43 -14.90
C PRO A 505 -0.10 -7.95 -16.11
N ALA A 506 0.09 -7.14 -17.17
CA ALA A 506 1.00 -7.44 -18.27
C ALA A 506 2.49 -7.16 -17.98
N GLU A 507 2.83 -6.23 -17.08
CA GLU A 507 4.23 -5.91 -16.75
C GLU A 507 4.90 -7.02 -15.95
N LYS A 508 4.10 -7.83 -15.22
CA LYS A 508 4.60 -9.07 -14.61
C LYS A 508 4.97 -10.14 -15.64
N ASN A 509 4.47 -10.04 -16.88
CA ASN A 509 4.61 -11.02 -17.96
C ASN A 509 4.55 -12.49 -17.48
N THR A 510 3.65 -12.74 -16.53
CA THR A 510 3.53 -14.01 -15.83
C THR A 510 2.08 -14.44 -15.83
N TYR A 511 1.87 -15.74 -15.70
CA TYR A 511 0.53 -16.27 -15.59
C TYR A 511 -0.09 -15.88 -14.25
N VAL A 512 -1.41 -15.86 -14.19
CA VAL A 512 -2.17 -15.57 -12.97
C VAL A 512 -3.47 -16.34 -12.99
N ARG A 513 -4.00 -16.66 -11.82
CA ARG A 513 -5.33 -17.24 -11.66
C ARG A 513 -6.28 -16.16 -11.15
N ILE A 514 -7.49 -16.10 -11.70
CA ILE A 514 -8.47 -15.05 -11.37
C ILE A 514 -9.53 -15.66 -10.46
N LYS A 515 -9.44 -15.43 -9.15
CA LYS A 515 -10.26 -16.07 -8.11
C LYS A 515 -11.39 -15.14 -7.67
N ASN A 516 -12.62 -15.64 -7.59
CA ASN A 516 -13.77 -14.86 -7.17
C ASN A 516 -13.77 -14.64 -5.66
N ARG A 517 -13.98 -13.38 -5.21
CA ARG A 517 -14.08 -13.04 -3.78
C ARG A 517 -15.30 -13.70 -3.11
N TYR A 518 -16.42 -13.83 -3.81
CA TYR A 518 -17.66 -14.32 -3.24
C TYR A 518 -17.79 -15.85 -3.28
N LYS A 519 -17.73 -16.44 -4.49
CA LYS A 519 -17.90 -17.88 -4.72
C LYS A 519 -16.62 -18.70 -4.55
N GLN A 520 -15.46 -18.05 -4.39
CA GLN A 520 -14.15 -18.69 -4.23
C GLN A 520 -13.67 -19.56 -5.41
N GLY A 521 -14.42 -19.60 -6.53
CA GLY A 521 -14.04 -20.26 -7.77
C GLY A 521 -13.04 -19.44 -8.61
N TYR A 522 -12.36 -20.09 -9.55
CA TYR A 522 -11.41 -19.45 -10.46
C TYR A 522 -11.94 -19.47 -11.90
N ILE A 523 -11.67 -18.41 -12.66
CA ILE A 523 -12.01 -18.35 -14.08
C ILE A 523 -11.18 -19.37 -14.88
N HIS A 524 -11.83 -20.27 -15.63
CA HIS A 524 -11.17 -21.29 -16.44
C HIS A 524 -12.00 -21.69 -17.68
N ILE A 525 -11.36 -22.40 -18.62
CA ILE A 525 -11.98 -22.86 -19.90
C ILE A 525 -11.93 -24.38 -20.12
N GLU A 526 -11.74 -25.15 -19.05
CA GLU A 526 -11.50 -26.61 -19.10
C GLU A 526 -12.54 -27.37 -19.94
N GLN A 527 -13.82 -27.07 -19.73
CA GLN A 527 -14.94 -27.78 -20.36
C GLN A 527 -15.50 -27.06 -21.61
N GLY A 528 -14.77 -26.07 -22.16
CA GLY A 528 -15.21 -25.28 -23.31
C GLY A 528 -15.70 -23.88 -22.92
N PRO A 529 -16.90 -23.71 -22.35
CA PRO A 529 -17.37 -22.42 -21.86
C PRO A 529 -16.49 -21.86 -20.75
N VAL A 530 -16.46 -20.52 -20.65
CA VAL A 530 -15.78 -19.83 -19.54
C VAL A 530 -16.62 -20.04 -18.28
N LYS A 531 -16.00 -20.59 -17.24
CA LYS A 531 -16.66 -20.86 -15.95
C LYS A 531 -15.83 -20.33 -14.79
N SER A 532 -16.47 -20.14 -13.64
CA SER A 532 -15.83 -19.83 -12.35
C SER A 532 -16.15 -20.94 -11.35
N THR A 533 -15.24 -21.90 -11.18
CA THR A 533 -15.41 -23.04 -10.25
C THR A 533 -14.10 -23.38 -9.55
N ALA A 534 -14.11 -24.34 -8.61
CA ALA A 534 -12.87 -24.81 -7.99
C ALA A 534 -11.94 -25.41 -9.06
N VAL A 535 -10.68 -24.98 -9.06
CA VAL A 535 -9.64 -25.50 -9.96
C VAL A 535 -8.45 -25.96 -9.13
N THR A 536 -7.71 -26.95 -9.63
CA THR A 536 -6.46 -27.38 -8.99
C THR A 536 -5.35 -26.36 -9.25
N PRO A 537 -4.49 -26.04 -8.25
CA PRO A 537 -3.33 -25.17 -8.45
C PRO A 537 -2.48 -25.69 -9.61
N GLY A 538 -2.15 -24.84 -10.60
CA GLY A 538 -1.35 -25.22 -11.77
C GLY A 538 -2.11 -25.72 -13.01
N MET A 539 -3.44 -25.83 -12.98
CA MET A 539 -4.27 -26.10 -14.17
C MET A 539 -4.12 -25.00 -15.25
N HIS A 540 -3.56 -25.32 -16.42
CA HIS A 540 -3.28 -24.34 -17.48
C HIS A 540 -4.55 -23.63 -18.02
N SER A 541 -5.71 -24.30 -18.01
CA SER A 541 -6.97 -23.71 -18.46
C SER A 541 -7.49 -22.61 -17.53
N ALA A 542 -7.00 -22.55 -16.29
CA ALA A 542 -7.30 -21.52 -15.29
C ALA A 542 -6.19 -20.45 -15.17
N GLN A 543 -5.19 -20.51 -16.04
CA GLN A 543 -4.07 -19.58 -16.05
C GLN A 543 -4.21 -18.58 -17.19
N TRP A 544 -4.10 -17.31 -16.85
CA TRP A 544 -4.31 -16.19 -17.74
C TRP A 544 -3.08 -15.30 -17.73
N VAL A 545 -2.81 -14.64 -18.85
CA VAL A 545 -1.86 -13.53 -18.93
C VAL A 545 -2.63 -12.31 -19.38
N PHE A 546 -2.38 -11.18 -18.74
CA PHE A 546 -2.91 -9.91 -19.20
C PHE A 546 -1.88 -9.34 -20.18
N GLU A 547 -2.32 -8.93 -21.36
CA GLU A 547 -1.46 -8.34 -22.39
C GLU A 547 -1.90 -6.88 -22.62
N PRO A 548 -0.99 -5.95 -22.97
CA PRO A 548 -1.36 -4.58 -23.29
C PRO A 548 -2.21 -4.52 -24.56
N CYS A 549 -3.17 -3.60 -24.63
CA CYS A 549 -3.92 -3.30 -25.85
C CYS A 549 -3.23 -2.23 -26.72
N ILE A 550 -3.72 -2.03 -27.95
CA ILE A 550 -3.39 -0.86 -28.78
C ILE A 550 -3.70 0.45 -28.05
N ASP A 551 -4.80 0.48 -27.30
CA ASP A 551 -5.07 1.55 -26.35
C ASP A 551 -4.39 1.19 -25.02
N PRO A 552 -3.36 1.93 -24.59
CA PRO A 552 -2.56 1.59 -23.42
C PRO A 552 -3.34 1.71 -22.09
N SER A 553 -4.59 2.18 -22.13
CA SER A 553 -5.48 2.27 -20.97
C SER A 553 -6.24 0.97 -20.67
N TYR A 554 -6.10 -0.07 -21.51
CA TYR A 554 -6.86 -1.33 -21.40
C TYR A 554 -5.97 -2.57 -21.60
N PHE A 555 -6.49 -3.72 -21.14
CA PHE A 555 -5.83 -5.02 -21.25
C PHE A 555 -6.61 -6.01 -22.12
N ARG A 556 -5.90 -6.96 -22.72
CA ARG A 556 -6.46 -8.21 -23.22
C ARG A 556 -6.15 -9.32 -22.22
N ILE A 557 -7.07 -10.25 -21.98
CA ILE A 557 -6.85 -11.34 -21.03
C ILE A 557 -6.78 -12.65 -21.83
N LYS A 558 -5.59 -13.23 -21.92
CA LYS A 558 -5.30 -14.40 -22.76
C LYS A 558 -5.11 -15.65 -21.93
N ASN A 559 -5.71 -16.75 -22.37
CA ASN A 559 -5.59 -18.04 -21.72
C ASN A 559 -4.28 -18.76 -22.07
N ARG A 560 -3.61 -19.37 -21.09
CA ARG A 560 -2.38 -20.16 -21.31
C ARG A 560 -2.62 -21.41 -22.17
N TRP A 561 -3.73 -22.12 -21.96
CA TRP A 561 -3.95 -23.43 -22.57
C TRP A 561 -4.25 -23.37 -24.07
N LYS A 562 -5.18 -22.50 -24.48
CA LYS A 562 -5.63 -22.41 -25.89
C LYS A 562 -5.19 -21.13 -26.60
N GLY A 563 -4.54 -20.19 -25.91
CA GLY A 563 -4.15 -18.89 -26.48
C GLY A 563 -5.33 -17.98 -26.86
N THR A 564 -6.54 -18.32 -26.43
CA THR A 564 -7.78 -17.56 -26.68
C THR A 564 -7.93 -16.39 -25.71
N TYR A 565 -8.78 -15.42 -26.05
CA TYR A 565 -8.96 -14.20 -25.26
C TYR A 565 -10.36 -14.10 -24.66
N LEU A 566 -10.48 -13.57 -23.44
CA LEU A 566 -11.80 -13.21 -22.88
C LEU A 566 -12.41 -12.04 -23.64
N HIS A 567 -13.67 -12.16 -24.06
CA HIS A 567 -14.43 -11.10 -24.73
C HIS A 567 -15.94 -11.23 -24.52
N VAL A 568 -16.68 -10.21 -24.99
CA VAL A 568 -18.15 -10.17 -24.99
C VAL A 568 -18.76 -9.90 -26.38
N GLU A 569 -18.02 -10.23 -27.45
CA GLU A 569 -18.42 -10.00 -28.85
C GLU A 569 -19.87 -10.45 -29.15
N HIS A 570 -20.26 -11.64 -28.69
CA HIS A 570 -21.62 -12.17 -28.92
C HIS A 570 -22.60 -11.90 -27.75
N GLY A 571 -22.36 -10.85 -26.96
CA GLY A 571 -23.25 -10.43 -25.87
C GLY A 571 -23.20 -11.28 -24.59
N LYS A 572 -22.29 -12.25 -24.51
CA LYS A 572 -22.01 -13.07 -23.33
C LYS A 572 -20.50 -13.19 -23.11
N LEU A 573 -20.07 -13.49 -21.89
CA LEU A 573 -18.66 -13.73 -21.60
C LEU A 573 -18.21 -15.05 -22.22
N GLU A 574 -17.17 -14.99 -23.06
CA GLU A 574 -16.64 -16.14 -23.78
C GLU A 574 -15.12 -16.03 -23.99
N ALA A 575 -14.49 -17.13 -24.42
CA ALA A 575 -13.06 -17.18 -24.72
C ALA A 575 -12.81 -17.83 -26.09
N SER A 576 -12.44 -17.02 -27.09
CA SER A 576 -12.15 -17.52 -28.44
C SER A 576 -11.06 -16.67 -29.14
N PRO A 577 -10.57 -17.05 -30.32
CA PRO A 577 -9.72 -16.18 -31.14
C PRO A 577 -10.48 -14.92 -31.55
N ILE A 578 -9.90 -13.74 -31.30
CA ILE A 578 -10.54 -12.46 -31.62
C ILE A 578 -9.50 -11.42 -32.05
N SER A 579 -9.92 -10.49 -32.92
CA SER A 579 -9.08 -9.39 -33.40
C SER A 579 -8.48 -8.58 -32.25
N HIS A 580 -7.24 -8.14 -32.41
CA HIS A 580 -6.55 -7.30 -31.42
C HIS A 580 -7.12 -5.86 -31.35
N THR A 581 -7.92 -5.45 -32.33
CA THR A 581 -8.64 -4.17 -32.34
C THR A 581 -10.05 -4.24 -31.73
N ALA A 582 -10.55 -5.43 -31.39
CA ALA A 582 -11.91 -5.61 -30.91
C ALA A 582 -12.10 -5.01 -29.51
N HIS A 583 -12.90 -3.95 -29.39
CA HIS A 583 -13.20 -3.31 -28.11
C HIS A 583 -13.91 -4.26 -27.11
N SER A 584 -14.62 -5.28 -27.61
CA SER A 584 -15.27 -6.32 -26.82
C SER A 584 -14.29 -7.21 -26.04
N ALA A 585 -13.02 -7.24 -26.45
CA ALA A 585 -11.92 -7.98 -25.81
C ALA A 585 -10.95 -7.08 -25.03
N MET A 586 -11.32 -5.81 -24.81
CA MET A 586 -10.52 -4.83 -24.07
C MET A 586 -11.13 -4.60 -22.69
N TRP A 587 -10.30 -4.69 -21.65
CA TRP A 587 -10.72 -4.70 -20.27
C TRP A 587 -10.00 -3.63 -19.47
N ASP A 588 -10.77 -2.81 -18.75
CA ASP A 588 -10.30 -1.90 -17.72
C ASP A 588 -10.36 -2.65 -16.39
N VAL A 589 -9.22 -2.83 -15.75
CA VAL A 589 -9.17 -3.61 -14.50
C VAL A 589 -8.81 -2.70 -13.34
N GLN A 590 -9.80 -2.56 -12.46
CA GLN A 590 -9.87 -1.51 -11.45
C GLN A 590 -9.66 -2.12 -10.08
N ARG A 591 -8.69 -1.62 -9.32
CA ARG A 591 -8.55 -2.01 -7.91
C ARG A 591 -9.77 -1.58 -7.10
N VAL A 592 -10.19 -2.41 -6.15
CA VAL A 592 -11.20 -2.07 -5.15
C VAL A 592 -10.47 -1.42 -3.97
N PRO A 593 -10.71 -0.11 -3.68
CA PRO A 593 -9.98 0.62 -2.64
C PRO A 593 -10.00 -0.10 -1.29
N GLY A 594 -8.84 -0.14 -0.62
CA GLY A 594 -8.69 -0.76 0.71
C GLY A 594 -8.74 -2.30 0.72
N THR A 595 -8.68 -2.97 -0.44
CA THR A 595 -8.72 -4.43 -0.52
C THR A 595 -7.71 -4.98 -1.54
N PRO A 596 -7.34 -6.27 -1.48
CA PRO A 596 -6.50 -6.90 -2.51
C PRO A 596 -7.26 -7.22 -3.81
N TYR A 597 -8.56 -6.92 -3.89
CA TYR A 597 -9.42 -7.33 -4.99
C TYR A 597 -9.48 -6.31 -6.14
N VAL A 598 -9.86 -6.79 -7.32
CA VAL A 598 -10.07 -5.99 -8.53
C VAL A 598 -11.45 -6.23 -9.13
N LYS A 599 -11.97 -5.27 -9.88
CA LYS A 599 -13.12 -5.39 -10.76
C LYS A 599 -12.65 -5.36 -12.22
N ILE A 600 -13.16 -6.25 -13.06
CA ILE A 600 -12.79 -6.34 -14.47
C ILE A 600 -13.96 -5.79 -15.29
N ARG A 601 -13.79 -4.60 -15.88
CA ARG A 601 -14.82 -3.83 -16.60
C ARG A 601 -14.57 -3.87 -18.10
N ASN A 602 -15.61 -4.05 -18.90
CA ASN A 602 -15.46 -4.11 -20.35
C ASN A 602 -15.34 -2.70 -20.98
N LYS A 603 -14.50 -2.53 -22.01
CA LYS A 603 -14.39 -1.26 -22.75
C LYS A 603 -15.62 -0.96 -23.61
N TRP A 604 -16.13 -1.96 -24.34
CA TRP A 604 -17.26 -1.77 -25.26
C TRP A 604 -18.58 -1.56 -24.51
N LYS A 605 -18.81 -2.35 -23.46
CA LYS A 605 -19.95 -2.20 -22.54
C LYS A 605 -19.46 -1.60 -21.23
N HIS A 606 -19.36 -0.28 -21.18
CA HIS A 606 -18.67 0.46 -20.11
C HIS A 606 -19.23 0.27 -18.69
N ASP A 607 -20.48 -0.20 -18.56
CA ASP A 607 -21.12 -0.50 -17.27
C ASP A 607 -21.14 -1.99 -16.93
N TRP A 608 -20.55 -2.85 -17.78
CA TRP A 608 -20.51 -4.29 -17.57
C TRP A 608 -19.21 -4.72 -16.92
N TYR A 609 -19.34 -5.59 -15.92
CA TYR A 609 -18.24 -6.17 -15.16
C TYR A 609 -18.34 -7.69 -15.19
N ILE A 610 -17.20 -8.37 -15.19
CA ILE A 610 -17.19 -9.82 -14.98
C ILE A 610 -17.61 -10.08 -13.52
N HIS A 611 -18.67 -10.88 -13.32
CA HIS A 611 -19.15 -11.22 -11.99
C HIS A 611 -19.75 -12.64 -11.95
N HIS A 612 -19.81 -13.20 -10.74
CA HIS A 612 -20.42 -14.51 -10.48
C HIS A 612 -21.36 -14.44 -9.28
N GLU A 613 -22.54 -13.86 -9.50
CA GLU A 613 -23.55 -13.64 -8.45
C GLU A 613 -24.54 -14.81 -8.42
N PHE A 614 -25.23 -15.01 -9.55
CA PHE A 614 -26.28 -16.02 -9.74
C PHE A 614 -25.93 -16.94 -10.91
N GLY A 615 -26.09 -18.26 -10.73
CA GLY A 615 -25.93 -19.22 -11.83
C GLY A 615 -24.51 -19.28 -12.41
N GLU A 616 -24.41 -19.06 -13.73
CA GLU A 616 -23.17 -19.14 -14.51
C GLU A 616 -22.31 -17.87 -14.37
N LEU A 617 -21.05 -17.96 -14.78
CA LEU A 617 -20.15 -16.81 -14.86
C LEU A 617 -20.56 -15.91 -16.04
N GLU A 618 -20.75 -14.61 -15.78
CA GLU A 618 -21.20 -13.66 -16.82
C GLU A 618 -20.47 -12.32 -16.74
N CYS A 619 -20.79 -11.44 -17.70
CA CYS A 619 -20.31 -10.06 -17.74
C CYS A 619 -21.51 -9.13 -17.97
N ALA A 620 -21.99 -8.46 -16.93
CA ALA A 620 -23.18 -7.61 -16.97
C ALA A 620 -23.09 -6.46 -15.95
N THR A 621 -24.14 -5.64 -15.85
CA THR A 621 -24.24 -4.55 -14.87
C THR A 621 -24.32 -5.09 -13.44
N ILE A 622 -23.61 -4.46 -12.51
CA ILE A 622 -23.54 -4.86 -11.09
C ILE A 622 -24.05 -3.74 -10.18
N GLN A 623 -24.53 -4.07 -8.98
CA GLN A 623 -24.82 -3.04 -7.98
C GLN A 623 -23.57 -2.67 -7.19
N GLN A 624 -23.60 -1.51 -6.53
CA GLN A 624 -22.48 -1.03 -5.72
C GLN A 624 -22.19 -2.02 -4.58
N GLY A 625 -20.91 -2.38 -4.42
CA GLY A 625 -20.44 -3.24 -3.32
C GLY A 625 -20.53 -4.75 -3.58
N TRP A 626 -21.05 -5.20 -4.72
CA TRP A 626 -21.13 -6.63 -5.04
C TRP A 626 -19.76 -7.33 -4.96
N HIS A 627 -19.63 -8.26 -4.00
CA HIS A 627 -18.42 -9.06 -3.83
C HIS A 627 -18.26 -10.08 -4.98
N SER A 628 -19.34 -10.48 -5.65
CA SER A 628 -19.31 -11.37 -6.81
C SER A 628 -18.60 -10.80 -8.03
N ALA A 629 -18.47 -9.47 -8.11
CA ALA A 629 -17.74 -8.76 -9.16
C ALA A 629 -16.29 -8.44 -8.78
N GLN A 630 -15.84 -8.92 -7.62
CA GLN A 630 -14.51 -8.67 -7.08
C GLN A 630 -13.67 -9.93 -7.19
N TRP A 631 -12.45 -9.76 -7.69
CA TRP A 631 -11.56 -10.85 -8.06
C TRP A 631 -10.21 -10.67 -7.40
N GLU A 632 -9.66 -11.73 -6.86
CA GLU A 632 -8.28 -11.81 -6.41
C GLU A 632 -7.42 -12.31 -7.58
N LEU A 633 -6.32 -11.60 -7.85
CA LEU A 633 -5.31 -12.06 -8.78
C LEU A 633 -4.30 -12.91 -8.02
N ASP A 634 -4.49 -14.22 -8.09
CA ASP A 634 -3.68 -15.21 -7.42
C ASP A 634 -2.47 -15.58 -8.30
N TYR A 635 -1.32 -15.04 -7.92
CA TYR A 635 -0.02 -15.28 -8.56
C TYR A 635 0.71 -16.52 -7.99
N ASN A 636 0.15 -17.21 -6.99
CA ASN A 636 0.70 -18.44 -6.44
C ASN A 636 0.33 -19.60 -7.35
N ILE A 637 1.03 -19.73 -8.48
CA ILE A 637 0.77 -20.77 -9.48
C ILE A 637 1.49 -22.08 -9.11
N ASN A 638 2.53 -21.99 -8.28
CA ASN A 638 3.28 -23.13 -7.75
C ASN A 638 2.83 -23.43 -6.31
N PRO A 639 2.56 -24.70 -5.94
CA PRO A 639 2.43 -25.07 -4.54
C PRO A 639 3.75 -24.85 -3.80
N GLU A 640 3.70 -24.52 -2.51
CA GLU A 640 4.91 -24.47 -1.67
C GLU A 640 5.64 -25.81 -1.75
N PRO A 641 6.95 -25.85 -2.03
CA PRO A 641 7.64 -27.11 -2.24
C PRO A 641 7.71 -27.91 -0.94
N ILE A 642 7.61 -29.24 -1.04
CA ILE A 642 8.04 -30.11 0.05
C ILE A 642 9.51 -29.83 0.39
N THR A 643 9.88 -30.06 1.64
CA THR A 643 11.27 -30.01 2.10
C THR A 643 11.75 -31.40 2.47
N VAL A 644 13.06 -31.62 2.40
CA VAL A 644 13.69 -32.89 2.77
C VAL A 644 14.82 -32.61 3.75
N VAL A 645 14.80 -33.30 4.89
CA VAL A 645 15.89 -33.28 5.87
C VAL A 645 16.60 -34.62 5.79
N TYR A 646 17.87 -34.61 5.41
CA TYR A 646 18.70 -35.80 5.29
C TYR A 646 19.70 -35.88 6.44
N ASP A 647 19.59 -36.95 7.22
CA ASP A 647 20.57 -37.32 8.25
C ASP A 647 21.56 -38.32 7.65
N GLN A 648 22.73 -37.79 7.31
CA GLN A 648 23.82 -38.55 6.71
C GLN A 648 24.36 -39.65 7.64
N ALA A 649 24.42 -39.40 8.95
CA ALA A 649 24.97 -40.36 9.91
C ALA A 649 24.02 -41.57 10.08
N ALA A 650 22.72 -41.30 10.14
CA ALA A 650 21.69 -42.32 10.22
C ALA A 650 21.41 -43.01 8.87
N GLY A 651 21.72 -42.37 7.74
CA GLY A 651 21.31 -42.86 6.41
C GLY A 651 19.79 -42.82 6.26
N CYS A 652 19.16 -41.77 6.78
CA CYS A 652 17.72 -41.57 6.72
C CYS A 652 17.40 -40.17 6.20
N GLY A 653 16.25 -40.00 5.55
CA GLY A 653 15.71 -38.68 5.29
C GLY A 653 14.21 -38.62 5.46
N THR A 654 13.72 -37.44 5.83
CA THR A 654 12.31 -37.19 6.11
C THR A 654 11.79 -36.08 5.21
N PHE A 655 10.67 -36.33 4.55
CA PHE A 655 9.95 -35.33 3.75
C PHE A 655 8.92 -34.59 4.62
N TYR A 656 8.83 -33.28 4.43
CA TYR A 656 7.88 -32.42 5.12
C TYR A 656 7.11 -31.54 4.13
N GLU A 657 5.83 -31.32 4.41
CA GLU A 657 5.00 -30.31 3.75
C GLU A 657 4.58 -29.28 4.80
N LYS A 658 4.95 -28.00 4.61
CA LYS A 658 4.63 -26.91 5.57
C LYS A 658 5.05 -27.22 7.01
N GLY A 659 6.17 -27.93 7.18
CA GLY A 659 6.69 -28.35 8.48
C GLY A 659 6.02 -29.58 9.08
N ILE A 660 5.03 -30.18 8.40
CA ILE A 660 4.37 -31.42 8.81
C ILE A 660 5.09 -32.59 8.15
N GLU A 661 5.47 -33.60 8.96
CA GLU A 661 6.13 -34.80 8.45
C GLU A 661 5.19 -35.61 7.56
N LEU A 662 5.60 -35.84 6.31
CA LEU A 662 4.91 -36.74 5.39
C LEU A 662 5.35 -38.18 5.62
N LYS A 663 6.67 -38.41 5.49
CA LYS A 663 7.25 -39.76 5.60
C LYS A 663 8.76 -39.72 5.83
N LYS A 664 9.22 -40.59 6.72
CA LYS A 664 10.64 -40.91 6.92
C LYS A 664 11.04 -42.16 6.15
N HIS A 665 12.17 -42.09 5.46
CA HIS A 665 12.83 -43.20 4.78
C HIS A 665 14.20 -43.45 5.40
N CYS A 666 14.53 -44.71 5.64
CA CYS A 666 15.83 -45.12 6.18
C CYS A 666 16.45 -46.19 5.29
N GLY A 667 17.78 -46.30 5.33
CA GLY A 667 18.56 -47.14 4.41
C GLY A 667 19.06 -46.38 3.17
N TRP A 668 18.98 -45.05 3.16
CA TRP A 668 19.63 -44.23 2.16
C TRP A 668 21.15 -44.35 2.27
N SER A 669 21.85 -44.19 1.14
CA SER A 669 23.31 -44.07 1.12
C SER A 669 23.74 -42.99 2.10
N LYS A 670 24.86 -43.21 2.80
CA LYS A 670 25.50 -42.21 3.69
C LYS A 670 26.45 -41.26 2.94
N ASN A 671 26.52 -41.40 1.62
CA ASN A 671 27.42 -40.66 0.74
C ASN A 671 26.69 -39.63 -0.13
N TRP A 672 25.40 -39.40 0.09
CA TRP A 672 24.69 -38.33 -0.61
C TRP A 672 25.26 -36.97 -0.17
N HIS A 673 25.92 -36.28 -1.10
CA HIS A 673 26.44 -34.93 -0.91
C HIS A 673 25.34 -33.89 -0.96
N SER A 674 24.31 -34.11 -1.78
CA SER A 674 23.17 -33.20 -1.90
C SER A 674 21.88 -33.96 -2.16
N VAL A 675 20.81 -33.53 -1.50
CA VAL A 675 19.43 -33.95 -1.74
C VAL A 675 18.61 -32.70 -1.98
N VAL A 676 18.06 -32.53 -3.19
CA VAL A 676 17.47 -31.26 -3.64
C VAL A 676 16.11 -31.51 -4.28
N VAL A 677 15.09 -30.80 -3.81
CA VAL A 677 13.74 -30.81 -4.41
C VAL A 677 13.76 -29.92 -5.65
N LEU A 678 13.44 -30.50 -6.81
CA LEU A 678 13.54 -29.84 -8.11
C LEU A 678 12.27 -29.08 -8.49
N GLY A 679 11.10 -29.57 -8.06
CA GLY A 679 9.77 -29.04 -8.42
C GLY A 679 8.75 -30.14 -8.66
N THR A 680 7.51 -29.80 -8.99
CA THR A 680 6.43 -30.77 -9.21
C THR A 680 6.54 -31.46 -10.58
N MET A 681 5.81 -32.56 -10.75
CA MET A 681 5.55 -33.17 -12.06
C MET A 681 4.62 -32.26 -12.88
N SER A 682 4.70 -32.28 -14.21
CA SER A 682 3.86 -31.40 -15.06
C SER A 682 2.37 -31.75 -15.01
N ASN A 683 2.03 -32.97 -14.56
CA ASN A 683 0.67 -33.50 -14.48
C ASN A 683 0.18 -33.78 -13.04
N SER A 684 0.96 -33.46 -12.02
CA SER A 684 0.59 -33.65 -10.61
C SER A 684 1.17 -32.54 -9.73
N PHE A 685 0.35 -32.04 -8.81
CA PHE A 685 0.72 -30.96 -7.87
C PHE A 685 1.10 -31.46 -6.48
N SER A 686 0.92 -32.76 -6.23
CA SER A 686 1.36 -33.46 -5.03
C SER A 686 2.64 -34.26 -5.25
N ASP A 687 3.02 -34.46 -6.51
CA ASP A 687 4.17 -35.30 -6.86
C ASP A 687 5.37 -34.42 -7.21
N TYR A 688 6.48 -34.62 -6.52
CA TYR A 688 7.70 -33.82 -6.62
C TYR A 688 8.86 -34.62 -7.20
N LYS A 689 9.69 -33.98 -8.02
CA LYS A 689 10.98 -34.51 -8.47
C LYS A 689 12.03 -34.15 -7.42
N VAL A 690 12.80 -35.13 -6.97
CA VAL A 690 13.88 -34.95 -5.98
C VAL A 690 15.16 -35.58 -6.49
N LEU A 691 16.23 -34.79 -6.54
CA LEU A 691 17.56 -35.21 -6.93
C LEU A 691 18.38 -35.63 -5.71
N PHE A 692 19.05 -36.77 -5.83
CA PHE A 692 20.08 -37.26 -4.93
C PHE A 692 21.40 -37.28 -5.69
N TYR A 693 22.45 -36.73 -5.12
CA TYR A 693 23.76 -36.66 -5.76
C TYR A 693 24.87 -37.19 -4.84
N ASP A 694 25.64 -38.15 -5.33
CA ASP A 694 26.83 -38.71 -4.67
C ASP A 694 28.07 -38.16 -5.39
N GLN A 695 28.74 -37.23 -4.72
CA GLN A 695 29.93 -36.55 -5.23
C GLN A 695 31.13 -37.52 -5.39
N SER A 696 31.28 -38.49 -4.49
CA SER A 696 32.44 -39.40 -4.48
C SER A 696 32.39 -40.36 -5.67
N ASN A 697 31.20 -40.83 -6.01
CA ASN A 697 30.99 -41.76 -7.11
C ASN A 697 30.64 -41.05 -8.43
N GLY A 698 30.26 -39.78 -8.40
CA GLY A 698 29.87 -39.04 -9.61
C GLY A 698 28.57 -39.56 -10.21
N VAL A 699 27.61 -39.90 -9.34
CA VAL A 699 26.30 -40.45 -9.73
C VAL A 699 25.19 -39.61 -9.14
N GLY A 700 24.05 -39.59 -9.82
CA GLY A 700 22.85 -38.90 -9.35
C GLY A 700 21.58 -39.69 -9.67
N SER A 701 20.61 -39.67 -8.76
CA SER A 701 19.33 -40.37 -8.90
C SER A 701 18.20 -39.38 -8.74
N ILE A 702 17.21 -39.43 -9.63
CA ILE A 702 16.02 -38.58 -9.58
C ILE A 702 14.82 -39.45 -9.25
N TYR A 703 14.08 -39.08 -8.21
CA TYR A 703 12.87 -39.75 -7.74
C TYR A 703 11.65 -38.85 -7.91
N ARG A 704 10.50 -39.48 -8.18
CA ARG A 704 9.19 -38.90 -7.93
C ARG A 704 8.78 -39.20 -6.49
N VAL A 705 8.34 -38.19 -5.77
CA VAL A 705 7.83 -38.28 -4.39
C VAL A 705 6.38 -37.86 -4.40
N ASP A 706 5.44 -38.76 -4.08
CA ASP A 706 4.01 -38.44 -4.07
C ASP A 706 3.59 -37.57 -2.86
N GLY A 707 2.31 -37.19 -2.80
CA GLY A 707 1.75 -36.35 -1.74
C GLY A 707 1.73 -37.00 -0.35
N GLN A 708 2.05 -38.29 -0.25
CA GLN A 708 2.21 -39.02 1.01
C GLN A 708 3.69 -39.28 1.34
N GLY A 709 4.62 -38.73 0.55
CA GLY A 709 6.05 -38.89 0.73
C GLY A 709 6.61 -40.24 0.24
N ASN A 710 5.88 -41.02 -0.56
CA ASN A 710 6.41 -42.26 -1.14
C ASN A 710 7.31 -41.96 -2.33
N MET A 711 8.45 -42.66 -2.42
CA MET A 711 9.45 -42.45 -3.46
C MET A 711 9.33 -43.50 -4.57
N HIS A 712 9.41 -43.05 -5.82
CA HIS A 712 9.51 -43.88 -7.02
C HIS A 712 10.68 -43.41 -7.87
N LEU A 713 11.63 -44.28 -8.18
CA LEU A 713 12.78 -43.92 -9.01
C LEU A 713 12.31 -43.56 -10.42
N LEU A 714 12.71 -42.40 -10.92
CA LEU A 714 12.49 -41.97 -12.30
C LEU A 714 13.72 -42.33 -13.16
N LYS A 715 14.91 -41.92 -12.71
CA LYS A 715 16.14 -42.09 -13.50
C LYS A 715 17.40 -42.10 -12.65
N ASP A 716 18.34 -42.96 -13.02
CA ASP A 716 19.73 -42.92 -12.56
C ASP A 716 20.65 -42.32 -13.62
N HIS A 717 21.62 -41.55 -13.15
CA HIS A 717 22.64 -40.89 -13.94
C HIS A 717 24.04 -41.22 -13.41
N SER A 718 24.99 -41.39 -14.32
CA SER A 718 26.38 -41.69 -13.99
C SER A 718 27.35 -40.82 -14.79
N GLY A 719 28.60 -40.77 -14.36
CA GLY A 719 29.65 -39.98 -15.03
C GLY A 719 29.56 -38.48 -14.77
N TRP A 720 28.84 -38.05 -13.74
CA TRP A 720 28.78 -36.65 -13.35
C TRP A 720 30.10 -36.20 -12.72
N ALA A 721 30.44 -34.93 -12.90
CA ALA A 721 31.65 -34.37 -12.30
C ALA A 721 31.62 -34.54 -10.78
N LYS A 722 32.76 -34.92 -10.19
CA LYS A 722 32.93 -35.15 -8.75
C LYS A 722 33.32 -33.89 -7.97
N THR A 723 33.31 -32.74 -8.64
CA THR A 723 33.84 -31.47 -8.14
C THR A 723 32.75 -30.45 -7.82
N TRP A 724 31.48 -30.77 -8.10
CA TRP A 724 30.36 -29.89 -7.79
C TRP A 724 30.27 -29.65 -6.29
N SER A 725 30.44 -28.40 -5.89
CA SER A 725 30.48 -27.99 -4.48
C SER A 725 29.10 -27.71 -3.91
N LYS A 726 28.19 -27.17 -4.75
CA LYS A 726 26.83 -26.81 -4.38
C LYS A 726 25.87 -27.17 -5.50
N ILE A 727 24.73 -27.73 -5.12
CA ILE A 727 23.61 -28.00 -6.03
C ILE A 727 22.36 -27.35 -5.46
N THR A 728 21.68 -26.56 -6.27
CA THR A 728 20.41 -25.90 -5.91
C THR A 728 19.39 -26.07 -7.03
N ALA A 729 18.11 -25.85 -6.71
CA ALA A 729 17.05 -25.83 -7.71
C ALA A 729 16.21 -24.56 -7.58
N GLU A 730 15.82 -24.00 -8.73
CA GLU A 730 14.93 -22.84 -8.84
C GLU A 730 14.14 -23.00 -10.15
N ASP A 731 12.81 -22.80 -10.11
CA ASP A 731 11.90 -22.92 -11.26
C ASP A 731 12.03 -24.22 -12.09
N GLY A 732 12.22 -25.37 -11.45
CA GLY A 732 12.34 -26.67 -12.15
C GLY A 732 13.70 -26.91 -12.81
N ARG A 733 14.67 -26.01 -12.61
CA ARG A 733 16.03 -26.12 -13.14
C ARG A 733 17.03 -26.47 -12.04
N ILE A 734 18.00 -27.28 -12.41
CA ILE A 734 19.07 -27.74 -11.52
C ILE A 734 20.31 -26.89 -11.78
N ARG A 735 20.84 -26.25 -10.75
CA ARG A 735 22.09 -25.49 -10.81
C ARG A 735 23.18 -26.26 -10.07
N PHE A 736 24.24 -26.59 -10.79
CA PHE A 736 25.47 -27.14 -10.25
C PHE A 736 26.54 -26.05 -10.20
N GLU A 737 27.26 -25.92 -9.08
CA GLU A 737 28.23 -24.84 -8.87
C GLU A 737 29.54 -25.36 -8.24
N LEU A 738 30.66 -24.97 -8.84
CA LEU A 738 32.01 -25.21 -8.33
C LEU A 738 32.40 -24.12 -7.31
N ALA A 739 33.36 -24.43 -6.45
CA ALA A 739 33.82 -23.51 -5.40
C ALA A 739 34.42 -22.20 -5.94
N ASN A 740 34.90 -22.20 -7.19
CA ASN A 740 35.45 -21.03 -7.87
C ASN A 740 34.37 -20.11 -8.48
N GLY A 741 33.08 -20.47 -8.37
CA GLY A 741 31.95 -19.70 -8.91
C GLY A 741 31.58 -20.03 -10.36
N TYR A 742 32.26 -20.98 -11.01
CA TYR A 742 31.75 -21.56 -12.26
C TYR A 742 30.54 -22.44 -11.96
N GLY A 743 29.54 -22.44 -12.84
CA GLY A 743 28.36 -23.28 -12.67
C GLY A 743 27.67 -23.66 -13.98
N GLU A 744 26.80 -24.66 -13.90
CA GLU A 744 26.01 -25.16 -15.02
C GLU A 744 24.55 -25.30 -14.60
N ILE A 745 23.64 -24.89 -15.48
CA ILE A 745 22.19 -24.96 -15.27
C ILE A 745 21.61 -25.99 -16.23
N TYR A 746 20.78 -26.90 -15.72
CA TYR A 746 20.13 -27.97 -16.46
C TYR A 746 18.61 -27.92 -16.31
N ASN A 747 17.89 -28.28 -17.38
CA ASN A 747 16.46 -28.59 -17.30
C ASN A 747 16.29 -30.07 -16.93
N CYS A 748 15.22 -30.40 -16.20
CA CYS A 748 14.81 -31.78 -15.90
C CYS A 748 13.38 -32.03 -16.39
N ASP A 749 13.18 -33.05 -17.21
CA ASP A 749 11.83 -33.47 -17.62
C ASP A 749 11.16 -34.39 -16.57
N ASP A 750 9.89 -34.76 -16.81
CA ASP A 750 9.11 -35.62 -15.90
C ASP A 750 9.56 -37.09 -15.90
N ALA A 751 10.37 -37.51 -16.86
CA ALA A 751 11.00 -38.83 -16.87
C ALA A 751 12.35 -38.83 -16.13
N GLY A 752 12.78 -37.67 -15.61
CA GLY A 752 14.07 -37.51 -14.93
C GLY A 752 15.26 -37.38 -15.87
N ASN A 753 15.06 -37.09 -17.16
CA ASN A 753 16.17 -36.78 -18.06
C ASN A 753 16.62 -35.33 -17.87
N ILE A 754 17.93 -35.10 -17.93
CA ILE A 754 18.51 -33.75 -17.79
C ILE A 754 19.14 -33.27 -19.09
N SER A 755 19.02 -31.98 -19.38
CA SER A 755 19.62 -31.32 -20.55
C SER A 755 20.25 -29.98 -20.17
N LEU A 756 21.45 -29.70 -20.68
CA LEU A 756 22.17 -28.46 -20.38
C LEU A 756 21.40 -27.26 -20.94
N HIS A 757 21.12 -26.28 -20.09
CA HIS A 757 20.45 -25.03 -20.45
C HIS A 757 21.47 -23.90 -20.65
N SER A 758 22.34 -23.65 -19.67
CA SER A 758 23.30 -22.53 -19.72
C SER A 758 24.49 -22.72 -18.76
N LYS A 759 25.56 -21.96 -18.97
CA LYS A 759 26.78 -21.96 -18.13
C LYS A 759 26.95 -20.62 -17.40
N ILE A 760 27.62 -20.65 -16.25
CA ILE A 760 27.92 -19.50 -15.39
C ILE A 760 29.44 -19.39 -15.29
N GLU A 761 29.98 -18.23 -15.65
CA GLU A 761 31.43 -17.98 -15.61
C GLU A 761 31.89 -17.40 -14.27
N PRO A 762 33.04 -17.83 -13.73
CA PRO A 762 33.61 -17.28 -12.50
C PRO A 762 34.11 -15.84 -12.74
N LYS A 763 33.96 -14.98 -11.73
CA LYS A 763 34.44 -13.58 -11.83
C LYS A 763 35.98 -13.56 -11.94
N PRO A 764 36.58 -12.73 -12.82
CA PRO A 764 38.03 -12.68 -12.97
C PRO A 764 38.70 -12.13 -11.70
N ASP A 765 39.71 -12.85 -11.23
CA ASP A 765 40.45 -12.54 -10.00
C ASP A 765 41.20 -11.20 -10.14
N ARG A 766 41.05 -10.30 -9.16
CA ARG A 766 41.72 -9.00 -9.18
C ARG A 766 43.20 -9.19 -8.88
N ARG A 767 44.08 -8.95 -9.87
CA ARG A 767 45.53 -8.90 -9.64
C ARG A 767 45.89 -7.90 -8.51
N PRO A 768 46.82 -8.22 -7.60
CA PRO A 768 47.27 -7.28 -6.58
C PRO A 768 47.95 -6.06 -7.25
N LYS A 769 47.62 -4.85 -6.80
CA LYS A 769 48.31 -3.63 -7.25
C LYS A 769 49.77 -3.62 -6.73
N PRO A 770 50.75 -3.16 -7.54
CA PRO A 770 52.13 -3.01 -7.08
C PRO A 770 52.24 -1.88 -6.05
N THR A 771 53.04 -2.10 -5.02
CA THR A 771 53.29 -1.16 -3.93
C THR A 771 53.94 0.14 -4.43
N PRO A 772 53.53 1.34 -3.98
CA PRO A 772 54.12 2.58 -4.46
C PRO A 772 55.54 2.80 -3.91
N GLN A 773 56.49 3.13 -4.78
CA GLN A 773 57.82 3.62 -4.36
C GLN A 773 57.73 5.01 -3.70
N PRO A 774 58.61 5.36 -2.74
CA PRO A 774 58.57 6.66 -2.07
C PRO A 774 59.07 7.78 -3.00
N LYS A 775 58.31 8.88 -3.09
CA LYS A 775 58.71 10.11 -3.81
C LYS A 775 59.86 10.84 -3.07
N PRO A 776 60.82 11.44 -3.79
CA PRO A 776 61.94 12.16 -3.17
C PRO A 776 61.49 13.51 -2.59
N LYS A 777 62.07 13.88 -1.43
CA LYS A 777 61.79 15.14 -0.72
C LYS A 777 62.30 16.38 -1.50
N PRO A 778 61.62 17.53 -1.41
CA PRO A 778 62.04 18.76 -2.08
C PRO A 778 63.31 19.35 -1.46
N LYS A 779 64.24 19.78 -2.31
CA LYS A 779 65.49 20.46 -1.94
C LYS A 779 65.21 21.85 -1.34
N LYS A 780 65.78 22.13 -0.17
CA LYS A 780 65.95 23.49 0.37
C LYS A 780 67.08 24.18 -0.39
N ASN A 781 66.81 25.34 -0.98
CA ASN A 781 67.82 26.23 -1.52
C ASN A 781 68.65 26.84 -0.37
N LEU A 782 69.96 26.68 -0.44
CA LEU A 782 70.97 27.44 0.29
C LEU A 782 72.00 27.92 -0.73
N ASN A 783 71.86 29.16 -1.18
CA ASN A 783 72.98 30.04 -1.53
C ASN A 783 72.84 31.19 -0.51
N GLY A 784 73.73 31.43 0.44
CA GLY A 784 75.19 31.42 0.34
C GLY A 784 75.61 32.86 0.05
N GLY A 785 75.74 33.68 1.09
CA GLY A 785 76.32 35.01 0.95
C GLY A 785 77.82 34.91 0.69
N PHE A 786 78.27 35.57 -0.38
CA PHE A 786 79.34 36.56 -0.44
C PHE A 786 79.35 37.16 -1.85
#